data_AF-A0A7X9DWF3-F1
#
_entry.id   AF-A0A7X9DWF3-F1
#
_cell.length_a   1.000
_cell.length_b   1.000
_cell.length_c   1.000
_cell.angle_alpha   90.00
_cell.angle_beta   90.00
_cell.angle_gamma   90.00
#
_symmetry.space_group_name_H-M   'P 1'
#
loop_
_entity.id
_entity.type
_entity.pdbx_description
1 polymer ?
#
loop_
_entity_poly.entity_id
_entity_poly.type
_entity_poly.pdbx_seq_one_letter_code
_entity_poly.pdbx_strand_id
1 'polypeptide(L)'
;MSVKNWIQLVGCVPLAIALAGCGATPAAVAPTPPPPAAAAPDGRVLTAKVQESNLLIPDEALAKDYLRKKLLQALTEQLVSLGFDAASAARLAAAGQLEEFSLRPHQEQVFGTGVDEGKVRFVTLWDVTGRLSLRLSDEQVAELGRALDALPRTSLDEIEAVETYLERFRSLRPDAGQLAGLDKAIGDRLAEALSGFLKVQLATPASPEDEFEQALVRVARPLRNFRKRHPGHAAFGELESAFRVGALKRLRAMPLEPKNIPALRALFSRFAEMCGDELGESYQYLRRTLELDWRNRIQRQDESGVAFPELRQDFLLFMQEFPGSDFYPELELRFLSRWVNFLLALRPADLEALNDQVDQVNLLGERFPRCARLAEIRAALGQRCVELFSNLAIPDLERLQRVQDTLARCDPFMGAGLETMAMRERIARVTENLERARDDRTEREALKDLTFFIGWDARIAKLPWGKPRAEFPGQAEFAAAWAQGADAGSECHCSLDPEEPCRAFESEGSHGGFEVVARFYRERLLGVDLCQVFTGPDLSAIYGFFARRYPKAHTKAQAAAFLAGGGAVREVAFGQGPGLRVILARGADTCSVRYRDGGLLKQQEQDELAEKKQKEEQARRAREERIKRGWQPGECVQWECEASCAFRGTVRKREEKRYLVVITAAEEEGRQVGTAVWVRAQELYDCPE
;
A
#
# COMPACT_ATOMS: atom_id res chain seq x y z
N MET A 1 20.25 18.21 -23.17
CA MET A 1 19.61 19.38 -22.51
C MET A 1 18.88 18.87 -21.26
N SER A 2 19.16 19.51 -20.10
CA SER A 2 18.54 19.39 -18.76
C SER A 2 18.42 17.98 -18.13
N VAL A 3 19.28 17.52 -17.21
CA VAL A 3 19.60 17.93 -15.80
C VAL A 3 18.48 17.60 -14.79
N LYS A 4 18.90 16.90 -13.70
CA LYS A 4 18.25 16.51 -12.41
C LYS A 4 17.78 15.05 -12.37
N ASN A 5 18.15 14.17 -11.43
CA ASN A 5 18.87 14.25 -10.16
C ASN A 5 19.45 12.86 -9.85
N TRP A 6 20.75 12.71 -9.61
CA TRP A 6 21.33 11.59 -8.86
C TRP A 6 22.36 12.19 -7.90
N ILE A 7 22.05 12.11 -6.61
CA ILE A 7 22.91 12.56 -5.51
C ILE A 7 23.78 11.35 -5.11
N GLN A 8 25.09 11.46 -5.35
CA GLN A 8 26.12 10.68 -4.66
C GLN A 8 27.16 11.64 -4.06
N LEU A 9 27.33 11.50 -2.75
CA LEU A 9 28.60 11.40 -2.00
C LEU A 9 29.81 12.28 -2.37
N VAL A 10 30.21 13.06 -1.35
CA VAL A 10 31.59 13.35 -0.90
C VAL A 10 32.45 14.29 -1.76
N GLY A 11 32.87 15.41 -1.16
CA GLY A 11 34.06 16.15 -1.61
C GLY A 11 34.14 17.62 -1.22
N CYS A 12 34.78 17.89 -0.08
CA CYS A 12 35.66 19.04 0.23
C CYS A 12 35.20 20.51 0.00
N VAL A 13 35.09 21.24 1.13
CA VAL A 13 35.68 22.56 1.47
C VAL A 13 35.68 23.67 0.40
N PRO A 14 35.26 24.89 0.81
CA PRO A 14 36.19 26.01 0.69
C PRO A 14 36.34 26.82 1.99
N LEU A 15 37.62 26.97 2.31
CA LEU A 15 38.26 27.98 3.12
C LEU A 15 37.92 29.40 2.58
N ALA A 16 37.61 30.34 3.47
CA ALA A 16 38.11 31.73 3.46
C ALA A 16 37.36 32.60 4.49
N ILE A 17 37.90 33.62 5.17
CA ILE A 17 39.21 34.23 5.40
C ILE A 17 38.91 35.23 6.53
N ALA A 18 39.76 35.36 7.55
CA ALA A 18 40.16 36.67 8.09
C ALA A 18 41.32 36.51 9.09
N LEU A 19 42.48 36.97 8.65
CA LEU A 19 43.75 37.10 9.37
C LEU A 19 43.79 38.39 10.19
N ALA A 20 44.33 38.30 11.42
CA ALA A 20 45.22 39.24 12.11
C ALA A 20 45.25 38.81 13.59
N GLY A 21 46.34 38.46 14.28
CA GLY A 21 47.76 38.75 14.11
C GLY A 21 48.26 39.40 15.40
N CYS A 22 48.78 38.61 16.35
CA CYS A 22 49.84 39.00 17.31
C CYS A 22 50.20 37.80 18.22
N GLY A 23 51.50 37.65 18.48
CA GLY A 23 52.10 36.44 19.03
C GLY A 23 51.64 36.05 20.42
N ALA A 24 51.42 34.75 20.59
CA ALA A 24 51.61 34.04 21.84
C ALA A 24 51.98 32.60 21.48
N THR A 25 53.07 32.13 22.07
CA THR A 25 53.49 30.72 22.13
C THR A 25 52.27 29.79 22.32
N PRO A 26 52.13 28.69 21.54
CA PRO A 26 51.07 27.75 21.81
C PRO A 26 51.40 27.02 23.11
N ALA A 27 50.62 27.33 24.15
CA ALA A 27 50.50 26.48 25.31
C ALA A 27 50.14 25.06 24.85
N ALA A 28 50.87 24.08 25.35
CA ALA A 28 50.57 22.68 25.14
C ALA A 28 49.11 22.42 25.53
N VAL A 29 48.29 22.06 24.54
CA VAL A 29 46.97 21.49 24.78
C VAL A 29 47.21 20.18 25.50
N ALA A 30 46.96 20.16 26.81
CA ALA A 30 46.95 18.94 27.59
C ALA A 30 45.95 17.98 26.93
N PRO A 31 46.33 16.73 26.62
CA PRO A 31 45.38 15.76 26.15
C PRO A 31 44.31 15.58 27.23
N THR A 32 43.06 15.82 26.86
CA THR A 32 41.90 15.44 27.66
C THR A 32 42.08 13.96 27.99
N PRO A 33 42.12 13.56 29.28
CA PRO A 33 42.23 12.15 29.62
C PRO A 33 41.04 11.43 28.98
N PRO A 34 41.27 10.29 28.30
CA PRO A 34 40.17 9.48 27.81
C PRO A 34 39.23 9.17 29.00
N PRO A 35 37.91 9.07 28.77
CA PRO A 35 37.02 8.57 29.80
C PRO A 35 37.62 7.26 30.32
N PRO A 36 37.68 7.02 31.65
CA PRO A 36 38.22 5.78 32.17
C PRO A 36 37.47 4.65 31.47
N ALA A 37 38.19 3.87 30.66
CA ALA A 37 37.66 2.66 30.09
C ALA A 37 37.12 1.87 31.29
N ALA A 38 35.81 1.56 31.27
CA ALA A 38 35.24 0.66 32.26
C ALA A 38 36.17 -0.55 32.33
N ALA A 39 36.83 -0.75 33.47
CA ALA A 39 37.77 -1.85 33.63
C ALA A 39 37.00 -3.11 33.24
N ALA A 40 37.43 -3.77 32.16
CA ALA A 40 36.79 -4.99 31.70
C ALA A 40 36.69 -5.92 32.93
N PRO A 41 35.50 -6.50 33.20
CA PRO A 41 35.31 -7.33 34.38
C PRO A 41 36.43 -8.36 34.43
N ASP A 42 37.12 -8.42 35.57
CA ASP A 42 38.18 -9.39 35.79
C ASP A 42 37.51 -10.77 35.73
N GLY A 43 37.65 -11.47 34.59
CA GLY A 43 36.99 -12.75 34.34
C GLY A 43 37.37 -13.85 35.33
N ARG A 44 38.32 -13.57 36.22
CA ARG A 44 38.76 -14.44 37.32
C ARG A 44 37.97 -14.23 38.61
N VAL A 45 37.11 -13.22 38.69
CA VAL A 45 36.26 -12.98 39.86
C VAL A 45 34.86 -13.51 39.59
N LEU A 46 34.50 -14.55 40.32
CA LEU A 46 33.15 -15.11 40.33
C LEU A 46 32.39 -14.52 41.50
N THR A 47 31.10 -14.23 41.31
CA THR A 47 30.26 -13.66 42.36
C THR A 47 28.92 -14.39 42.41
N ALA A 48 28.59 -14.91 43.59
CA ALA A 48 27.27 -15.43 43.91
C ALA A 48 26.52 -14.41 44.76
N LYS A 49 25.26 -14.13 44.41
CA LYS A 49 24.37 -13.21 45.13
C LYS A 49 23.11 -13.95 45.54
N VAL A 50 22.67 -13.74 46.77
CA VAL A 50 21.42 -14.27 47.30
C VAL A 50 20.67 -13.10 47.92
N GLN A 51 19.43 -12.89 47.49
CA GLN A 51 18.54 -11.87 48.05
C GLN A 51 17.15 -12.47 48.13
N GLU A 52 16.71 -12.78 49.35
CA GLU A 52 15.43 -13.43 49.61
C GLU A 52 14.78 -12.78 50.82
N SER A 53 13.45 -12.72 50.80
CA SER A 53 12.65 -12.07 51.84
C SER A 53 11.62 -13.03 52.40
N ASN A 54 11.13 -12.73 53.60
CA ASN A 54 10.05 -13.46 54.26
C ASN A 54 10.36 -14.95 54.57
N LEU A 55 11.62 -15.28 54.90
CA LEU A 55 12.00 -16.65 55.24
C LEU A 55 11.56 -17.01 56.67
N LEU A 56 10.74 -18.05 56.82
CA LEU A 56 10.32 -18.59 58.11
C LEU A 56 11.40 -19.53 58.65
N ILE A 57 12.36 -18.97 59.39
CA ILE A 57 13.49 -19.70 60.00
C ILE A 57 13.45 -19.49 61.51
N PRO A 58 13.56 -20.55 62.35
CA PRO A 58 13.26 -20.47 63.78
C PRO A 58 14.09 -19.45 64.58
N ASP A 59 15.34 -19.22 64.16
CA ASP A 59 16.26 -18.32 64.84
C ASP A 59 17.29 -17.72 63.88
N GLU A 60 18.02 -16.73 64.39
CA GLU A 60 19.05 -16.01 63.64
C GLU A 60 20.22 -16.94 63.22
N ALA A 61 20.58 -17.91 64.06
CA ALA A 61 21.71 -18.79 63.79
C ALA A 61 21.43 -19.70 62.58
N LEU A 62 20.20 -20.21 62.47
CA LEU A 62 19.74 -20.98 61.33
C LEU A 62 19.56 -20.11 60.08
N ALA A 63 19.14 -18.85 60.21
CA ALA A 63 19.06 -17.93 59.07
C ALA A 63 20.46 -17.58 58.53
N LYS A 64 21.45 -17.42 59.42
CA LYS A 64 22.87 -17.29 59.07
C LYS A 64 23.38 -18.52 58.32
N ASP A 65 23.11 -19.71 58.85
CA ASP A 65 23.55 -20.97 58.23
C ASP A 65 22.87 -21.19 56.86
N TYR A 66 21.59 -20.85 56.73
CA TYR A 66 20.85 -20.89 55.47
C TYR A 66 21.51 -20.01 54.40
N LEU A 67 21.68 -18.71 54.68
CA LEU A 67 22.27 -17.77 53.72
C LEU A 67 23.69 -18.20 53.32
N ARG A 68 24.49 -18.67 54.30
CA ARG A 68 25.83 -19.20 54.05
C ARG A 68 25.80 -20.41 53.10
N LYS A 69 24.98 -21.43 53.40
CA LYS A 69 24.86 -22.63 52.55
C LYS A 69 24.41 -22.29 51.14
N LYS A 70 23.45 -21.36 51.00
CA LYS A 70 22.93 -20.95 49.69
C LYS A 70 23.97 -20.22 48.84
N LEU A 71 24.73 -19.31 49.45
CA LEU A 71 25.84 -18.61 48.78
C LEU A 71 26.93 -19.58 48.33
N LEU A 72 27.31 -20.53 49.20
CA LEU A 72 28.29 -21.56 48.88
C LEU A 72 27.82 -22.47 47.76
N GLN A 73 26.56 -22.90 47.80
CA GLN A 73 25.97 -23.74 46.75
C GLN A 73 25.96 -23.02 45.40
N ALA A 74 25.48 -21.78 45.34
CA ALA A 74 25.41 -21.01 44.11
C ALA A 74 26.81 -20.78 43.49
N LEU A 75 27.83 -20.51 44.32
CA LEU A 75 29.20 -20.37 43.84
C LEU A 75 29.81 -21.72 43.40
N THR A 76 29.48 -22.81 44.10
CA THR A 76 29.88 -24.17 43.72
C THR A 76 29.31 -24.56 42.36
N GLU A 77 28.03 -24.28 42.09
CA GLU A 77 27.38 -24.54 40.81
C GLU A 77 28.06 -23.77 39.66
N GLN A 78 28.43 -22.50 39.88
CA GLN A 78 29.21 -21.73 38.92
C GLN A 78 30.58 -22.36 38.64
N LEU A 79 31.31 -22.76 39.67
CA LEU A 79 32.62 -23.41 39.53
C LEU A 79 32.53 -24.78 38.82
N VAL A 80 31.52 -25.60 39.13
CA VAL A 80 31.28 -26.85 38.42
C VAL A 80 31.00 -26.60 36.94
N SER A 81 30.22 -25.56 36.62
CA SER A 81 29.96 -25.19 35.23
C SER A 81 31.21 -24.76 34.44
N LEU A 82 32.26 -24.30 35.14
CA LEU A 82 33.55 -23.97 34.54
C LEU A 82 34.44 -25.21 34.32
N GLY A 83 34.11 -26.36 34.93
CA GLY A 83 34.82 -27.62 34.78
C GLY A 83 35.55 -28.12 36.03
N PHE A 84 35.38 -27.48 37.19
CA PHE A 84 35.89 -28.03 38.45
C PHE A 84 35.07 -29.24 38.91
N ASP A 85 35.71 -30.25 39.49
CA ASP A 85 34.99 -31.34 40.15
C ASP A 85 34.24 -30.84 41.38
N ALA A 86 33.18 -31.55 41.79
CA ALA A 86 32.28 -31.12 42.85
C ALA A 86 33.00 -30.90 44.21
N ALA A 87 34.03 -31.69 44.53
CA ALA A 87 34.76 -31.55 45.78
C ALA A 87 35.68 -30.33 45.76
N SER A 88 36.41 -30.10 44.65
CA SER A 88 37.23 -28.92 44.47
C SER A 88 36.39 -27.63 44.41
N ALA A 89 35.26 -27.65 43.70
CA ALA A 89 34.36 -26.52 43.60
C ALA A 89 33.80 -26.11 44.98
N ALA A 90 33.37 -27.07 45.80
CA ALA A 90 32.88 -26.79 47.15
C ALA A 90 33.97 -26.22 48.07
N ARG A 91 35.19 -26.76 47.98
CA ARG A 91 36.36 -26.28 48.74
C ARG A 91 36.74 -24.84 48.33
N LEU A 92 36.75 -24.55 47.04
CA LEU A 92 37.04 -23.21 46.51
C LEU A 92 35.94 -22.21 46.87
N ALA A 93 34.67 -22.59 46.75
CA ALA A 93 33.55 -21.75 47.17
C ALA A 93 33.65 -21.40 48.66
N ALA A 94 34.06 -22.36 49.51
CA ALA A 94 34.27 -22.14 50.94
C ALA A 94 35.41 -21.15 51.26
N ALA A 95 36.38 -20.97 50.36
CA ALA A 95 37.45 -19.98 50.48
C ALA A 95 37.06 -18.58 49.94
N GLY A 96 35.84 -18.42 49.43
CA GLY A 96 35.33 -17.15 48.93
C GLY A 96 35.29 -16.05 50.00
N GLN A 97 35.50 -14.82 49.57
CA GLN A 97 35.37 -13.63 50.39
C GLN A 97 33.92 -13.20 50.45
N LEU A 98 33.39 -13.10 51.67
CA LEU A 98 32.05 -12.60 51.91
C LEU A 98 32.06 -11.07 51.86
N GLU A 99 31.46 -10.48 50.83
CA GLU A 99 31.41 -9.03 50.63
C GLU A 99 30.17 -8.39 51.28
N GLU A 100 29.06 -9.13 51.26
CA GLU A 100 27.78 -8.68 51.79
C GLU A 100 27.16 -9.83 52.57
N PHE A 101 26.69 -9.56 53.78
CA PHE A 101 25.96 -10.53 54.58
C PHE A 101 25.10 -9.81 55.60
N SER A 102 23.82 -9.70 55.27
CA SER A 102 22.81 -8.99 56.04
C SER A 102 21.63 -9.92 56.29
N LEU A 103 21.18 -9.92 57.53
CA LEU A 103 19.95 -10.57 57.97
C LEU A 103 19.13 -9.51 58.68
N ARG A 104 17.89 -9.31 58.24
CA ARG A 104 16.96 -8.39 58.90
C ARG A 104 15.76 -9.19 59.38
N PRO A 105 15.54 -9.28 60.70
CA PRO A 105 14.31 -9.84 61.21
C PRO A 105 13.20 -8.79 61.15
N HIS A 106 12.01 -9.21 60.78
CA HIS A 106 10.78 -8.46 61.02
C HIS A 106 9.71 -9.39 61.56
N GLN A 107 8.85 -8.84 62.42
CA GLN A 107 7.71 -9.57 62.93
C GLN A 107 6.55 -9.40 61.98
N GLU A 108 6.00 -10.53 61.56
CA GLU A 108 4.79 -10.58 60.76
C GLU A 108 3.68 -11.26 61.55
N GLN A 109 2.49 -10.71 61.37
CA GLN A 109 1.28 -11.26 61.95
C GLN A 109 0.77 -12.36 61.02
N VAL A 110 0.91 -13.61 61.45
CA VAL A 110 0.38 -14.76 60.71
C VAL A 110 -0.78 -15.37 61.46
N PHE A 111 -1.77 -15.84 60.72
CA PHE A 111 -2.88 -16.59 61.28
C PHE A 111 -2.45 -18.05 61.43
N GLY A 112 -2.63 -18.62 62.63
CA GLY A 112 -2.39 -20.03 62.86
C GLY A 112 -3.27 -20.90 61.96
N THR A 113 -2.78 -22.09 61.61
CA THR A 113 -3.53 -23.10 60.85
C THR A 113 -3.69 -24.37 61.69
N GLY A 114 -4.76 -25.13 61.47
CA GLY A 114 -5.04 -26.37 62.21
C GLY A 114 -5.54 -26.11 63.65
N VAL A 115 -4.87 -26.66 64.67
CA VAL A 115 -5.30 -26.57 66.08
C VAL A 115 -5.28 -25.13 66.64
N ASP A 116 -4.59 -24.23 65.94
CA ASP A 116 -4.48 -22.81 66.26
C ASP A 116 -5.17 -21.88 65.24
N GLU A 117 -6.10 -22.42 64.45
CA GLU A 117 -6.88 -21.66 63.46
C GLU A 117 -7.68 -20.52 64.10
N GLY A 118 -7.56 -19.32 63.53
CA GLY A 118 -8.16 -18.09 64.06
C GLY A 118 -7.34 -17.38 65.15
N LYS A 119 -6.25 -17.98 65.66
CA LYS A 119 -5.34 -17.30 66.59
C LYS A 119 -4.28 -16.51 65.83
N VAL A 120 -4.11 -15.27 66.22
CA VAL A 120 -3.03 -14.41 65.74
C VAL A 120 -1.72 -14.83 66.41
N ARG A 121 -0.71 -15.18 65.59
CA ARG A 121 0.65 -15.43 66.05
C ARG A 121 1.60 -14.41 65.40
N PHE A 122 2.50 -13.89 66.21
CA PHE A 122 3.64 -13.13 65.69
C PHE A 122 4.76 -14.10 65.41
N VAL A 123 5.16 -14.22 64.16
CA VAL A 123 6.34 -14.99 63.75
C VAL A 123 7.43 -14.04 63.30
N THR A 124 8.67 -14.39 63.60
CA THR A 124 9.83 -13.68 63.06
C THR A 124 10.11 -14.25 61.67
N LEU A 125 10.02 -13.40 60.65
CA LEU A 125 10.50 -13.69 59.30
C LEU A 125 11.85 -13.01 59.08
N TRP A 126 12.66 -13.59 58.19
CA TRP A 126 14.00 -13.12 57.89
C TRP A 126 14.11 -12.67 56.44
N ASP A 127 14.61 -11.44 56.25
CA ASP A 127 15.12 -10.96 54.97
C ASP A 127 16.64 -11.16 54.94
N VAL A 128 17.10 -11.93 53.97
CA VAL A 128 18.50 -12.36 53.86
C VAL A 128 19.09 -11.80 52.57
N THR A 129 20.22 -11.11 52.70
CA THR A 129 20.95 -10.57 51.55
C THR A 129 22.42 -10.89 51.74
N GLY A 130 23.03 -11.52 50.75
CA GLY A 130 24.45 -11.78 50.79
C GLY A 130 25.11 -11.89 49.44
N ARG A 131 26.42 -11.72 49.45
CA ARG A 131 27.29 -11.75 48.29
C ARG A 131 28.60 -12.40 48.67
N LEU A 132 28.94 -13.45 47.94
CA LEU A 132 30.18 -14.17 48.07
C LEU A 132 30.96 -14.00 46.77
N SER A 133 32.18 -13.48 46.85
CA SER A 133 33.08 -13.35 45.71
C SER A 133 34.27 -14.28 45.86
N LEU A 134 34.75 -14.83 44.74
CA LEU A 134 35.94 -15.66 44.70
C LEU A 134 36.80 -15.22 43.53
N ARG A 135 38.06 -14.89 43.81
CA ARG A 135 39.06 -14.62 42.80
C ARG A 135 39.91 -15.88 42.59
N LEU A 136 39.90 -16.42 41.37
CA LEU A 136 40.72 -17.56 41.00
C LEU A 136 42.19 -17.15 40.88
N SER A 137 43.09 -17.94 41.48
CA SER A 137 44.53 -17.78 41.32
C SER A 137 45.02 -18.36 39.99
N ASP A 138 46.21 -17.97 39.54
CA ASP A 138 46.84 -18.57 38.35
C ASP A 138 47.00 -20.09 38.48
N GLU A 139 47.32 -20.58 39.68
CA GLU A 139 47.45 -22.01 39.95
C GLU A 139 46.13 -22.76 39.76
N GLN A 140 45.01 -22.19 40.22
CA GLN A 140 43.67 -22.78 40.08
C GLN A 140 43.21 -22.77 38.62
N VAL A 141 43.50 -21.69 37.88
CA VAL A 141 43.22 -21.62 36.44
C VAL A 141 44.10 -22.64 35.69
N ALA A 142 45.37 -22.81 36.08
CA ALA A 142 46.25 -23.80 35.47
C ALA A 142 45.83 -25.25 35.79
N GLU A 143 45.34 -25.52 37.00
CA GLU A 143 44.75 -26.81 37.39
C GLU A 143 43.52 -27.14 36.55
N LEU A 144 42.61 -26.17 36.35
CA LEU A 144 41.47 -26.33 35.46
C LEU A 144 41.92 -26.63 34.02
N GLY A 145 42.93 -25.92 33.51
CA GLY A 145 43.49 -26.20 32.19
C GLY A 145 44.07 -27.61 32.06
N ARG A 146 44.71 -28.16 33.11
CA ARG A 146 45.18 -29.55 33.15
C ARG A 146 44.03 -30.56 33.20
N ALA A 147 42.96 -30.25 33.94
CA ALA A 147 41.77 -31.10 34.01
C ALA A 147 41.07 -31.16 32.64
N LEU A 148 40.91 -30.02 31.96
CA LEU A 148 40.41 -29.95 30.58
C LEU A 148 41.32 -30.70 29.61
N ASP A 149 42.63 -30.72 29.87
CA ASP A 149 43.54 -31.48 29.01
C ASP A 149 43.32 -33.01 29.10
N ALA A 150 42.98 -33.48 30.29
CA ALA A 150 42.79 -34.90 30.59
C ALA A 150 41.42 -35.46 30.20
N LEU A 151 40.47 -34.62 29.79
CA LEU A 151 39.14 -35.08 29.37
C LEU A 151 39.21 -35.96 28.11
N PRO A 152 38.37 -37.02 28.01
CA PRO A 152 38.33 -37.88 26.83
C PRO A 152 37.89 -37.10 25.59
N ARG A 153 38.51 -37.42 24.45
CA ARG A 153 38.31 -36.79 23.14
C ARG A 153 38.23 -37.85 22.05
N THR A 154 37.44 -38.89 22.30
CA THR A 154 37.37 -40.10 21.45
C THR A 154 36.23 -40.07 20.44
N SER A 155 35.21 -39.24 20.67
CA SER A 155 34.08 -39.02 19.76
C SER A 155 33.85 -37.53 19.47
N LEU A 156 33.11 -37.23 18.40
CA LEU A 156 32.75 -35.84 18.06
C LEU A 156 31.96 -35.15 19.19
N ASP A 157 31.01 -35.86 19.80
CA ASP A 157 30.19 -35.31 20.89
C ASP A 157 31.03 -34.96 22.13
N GLU A 158 32.01 -35.83 22.47
CA GLU A 158 32.96 -35.56 23.55
C GLU A 158 33.82 -34.32 23.23
N ILE A 159 34.31 -34.20 22.00
CA ILE A 159 35.15 -33.07 21.59
C ILE A 159 34.34 -31.75 21.59
N GLU A 160 33.09 -31.75 21.11
CA GLU A 160 32.20 -30.58 21.16
C GLU A 160 31.89 -30.14 22.60
N ALA A 161 31.73 -31.10 23.51
CA ALA A 161 31.56 -30.82 24.94
C ALA A 161 32.82 -30.16 25.52
N VAL A 162 34.01 -30.68 25.22
CA VAL A 162 35.29 -30.10 25.65
C VAL A 162 35.48 -28.69 25.06
N GLU A 163 35.10 -28.43 23.81
CA GLU A 163 35.13 -27.08 23.22
C GLU A 163 34.22 -26.09 23.97
N THR A 164 33.07 -26.55 24.45
CA THR A 164 32.16 -25.71 25.26
C THR A 164 32.82 -25.32 26.58
N TYR A 165 33.54 -26.25 27.22
CA TYR A 165 34.33 -25.92 28.41
C TYR A 165 35.51 -25.02 28.10
N LEU A 166 36.16 -25.19 26.94
CA LEU A 166 37.27 -24.34 26.49
C LEU A 166 36.82 -22.89 26.25
N GLU A 167 35.63 -22.67 25.68
CA GLU A 167 35.05 -21.32 25.55
C GLU A 167 34.86 -20.65 26.91
N ARG A 168 34.38 -21.40 27.92
CA ARG A 168 34.27 -20.91 29.31
C ARG A 168 35.64 -20.66 29.93
N PHE A 169 36.61 -21.53 29.69
CA PHE A 169 37.98 -21.39 30.16
C PHE A 169 38.65 -20.12 29.62
N ARG A 170 38.45 -19.79 28.33
CA ARG A 170 38.95 -18.55 27.71
C ARG A 170 38.49 -17.29 28.46
N SER A 171 37.29 -17.29 29.03
CA SER A 171 36.77 -16.15 29.80
C SER A 171 37.57 -15.86 31.08
N LEU A 172 38.27 -16.85 31.62
CA LEU A 172 39.11 -16.74 32.82
C LEU A 172 40.50 -16.15 32.53
N ARG A 173 40.82 -15.85 31.26
CA ARG A 173 42.13 -15.35 30.81
C ARG A 173 43.31 -16.21 31.32
N PRO A 174 43.35 -17.50 30.95
CA PRO A 174 44.45 -18.40 31.29
C PRO A 174 45.78 -17.96 30.63
N ASP A 175 46.86 -18.63 31.01
CA ASP A 175 48.16 -18.45 30.35
C ASP A 175 48.03 -18.69 28.83
N ALA A 176 48.64 -17.80 28.03
CA ALA A 176 48.50 -17.82 26.59
C ALA A 176 49.11 -19.09 25.96
N GLY A 177 50.19 -19.62 26.53
CA GLY A 177 50.81 -20.86 26.07
C GLY A 177 49.95 -22.08 26.39
N GLN A 178 49.39 -22.14 27.60
CA GLN A 178 48.46 -23.21 27.99
C GLN A 178 47.18 -23.21 27.13
N LEU A 179 46.60 -22.04 26.91
CA LEU A 179 45.40 -21.90 26.07
C LEU A 179 45.69 -22.30 24.62
N ALA A 180 46.78 -21.80 24.03
CA ALA A 180 47.16 -22.17 22.66
C ALA A 180 47.46 -23.67 22.53
N GLY A 181 48.06 -24.28 23.56
CA GLY A 181 48.29 -25.73 23.61
C GLY A 181 46.99 -26.54 23.64
N LEU A 182 46.03 -26.14 24.48
CA LEU A 182 44.71 -26.76 24.56
C LEU A 182 43.90 -26.57 23.27
N ASP A 183 43.84 -25.34 22.75
CA ASP A 183 43.18 -25.02 21.48
C ASP A 183 43.72 -25.89 20.35
N LYS A 184 45.05 -26.02 20.24
CA LYS A 184 45.68 -26.89 19.25
C LYS A 184 45.34 -28.36 19.47
N ALA A 185 45.49 -28.88 20.70
CA ALA A 185 45.24 -30.30 20.98
C ALA A 185 43.78 -30.71 20.74
N ILE A 186 42.83 -29.82 21.04
CA ILE A 186 41.41 -30.02 20.77
C ILE A 186 41.13 -29.90 19.27
N GLY A 187 41.70 -28.90 18.59
CA GLY A 187 41.59 -28.72 17.14
C GLY A 187 42.14 -29.91 16.35
N ASP A 188 43.31 -30.44 16.72
CA ASP A 188 43.93 -31.60 16.08
C ASP A 188 43.06 -32.86 16.24
N ARG A 189 42.49 -33.09 17.44
CA ARG A 189 41.57 -34.21 17.69
C ARG A 189 40.24 -34.06 16.96
N LEU A 190 39.69 -32.84 16.94
CA LEU A 190 38.48 -32.55 16.18
C LEU A 190 38.71 -32.79 14.69
N ALA A 191 39.83 -32.36 14.14
CA ALA A 191 40.18 -32.58 12.76
C ALA A 191 40.32 -34.07 12.42
N GLU A 192 40.97 -34.86 13.28
CA GLU A 192 41.08 -36.32 13.12
C GLU A 192 39.70 -37.00 13.13
N ALA A 193 38.86 -36.66 14.12
CA ALA A 193 37.51 -37.20 14.24
C ALA A 193 36.61 -36.80 13.05
N LEU A 194 36.68 -35.54 12.61
CA LEU A 194 35.95 -35.04 11.45
C LEU A 194 36.39 -35.71 10.16
N SER A 195 37.70 -35.95 9.99
CA SER A 195 38.23 -36.67 8.82
C SER A 195 37.67 -38.09 8.73
N GLY A 196 37.69 -38.83 9.85
CA GLY A 196 37.09 -40.16 9.95
C GLY A 196 35.58 -40.14 9.67
N PHE A 197 34.86 -39.18 10.25
CA PHE A 197 33.42 -38.99 10.05
C PHE A 197 33.08 -38.66 8.60
N LEU A 198 33.74 -37.67 7.99
CA LEU A 198 33.62 -37.29 6.58
C LEU A 198 33.82 -38.50 5.67
N LYS A 199 34.87 -39.29 5.90
CA LYS A 199 35.16 -40.48 5.11
C LYS A 199 34.02 -41.49 5.15
N VAL A 200 33.43 -41.74 6.32
CA VAL A 200 32.28 -42.65 6.47
C VAL A 200 31.03 -42.09 5.79
N GLN A 201 30.69 -40.83 6.05
CA GLN A 201 29.48 -40.20 5.50
C GLN A 201 29.53 -40.10 3.97
N LEU A 202 30.70 -39.77 3.40
CA LEU A 202 30.91 -39.62 1.96
C LEU A 202 31.12 -40.96 1.22
N ALA A 203 31.37 -42.05 1.94
CA ALA A 203 31.43 -43.40 1.36
C ALA A 203 30.05 -43.94 0.95
N THR A 204 28.97 -43.33 1.43
CA THR A 204 27.59 -43.70 1.07
C THR A 204 27.39 -43.61 -0.47
N PRO A 205 26.84 -44.65 -1.12
CA PRO A 205 26.45 -44.60 -2.52
C PRO A 205 25.46 -43.45 -2.78
N ALA A 206 25.49 -42.84 -3.96
CA ALA A 206 24.66 -41.67 -4.27
C ALA A 206 23.15 -42.00 -4.51
N SER A 207 22.63 -43.11 -3.97
CA SER A 207 21.21 -43.49 -4.08
C SER A 207 20.74 -44.14 -2.78
N PRO A 208 19.67 -43.67 -2.12
CA PRO A 208 18.70 -42.62 -2.52
C PRO A 208 19.25 -41.19 -2.29
N GLU A 209 18.90 -40.26 -3.19
CA GLU A 209 19.42 -38.88 -3.21
C GLU A 209 19.26 -38.14 -1.87
N ASP A 210 18.18 -38.44 -1.14
CA ASP A 210 17.88 -37.82 0.15
C ASP A 210 18.87 -38.24 1.26
N GLU A 211 19.35 -39.49 1.25
CA GLU A 211 20.26 -39.98 2.29
C GLU A 211 21.65 -39.37 2.14
N PHE A 212 22.14 -39.25 0.90
CA PHE A 212 23.45 -38.64 0.63
C PHE A 212 23.44 -37.13 0.93
N GLU A 213 22.34 -36.45 0.63
CA GLU A 213 22.17 -35.03 0.96
C GLU A 213 22.07 -34.79 2.47
N GLN A 214 21.34 -35.65 3.20
CA GLN A 214 21.33 -35.62 4.67
C GLN A 214 22.73 -35.85 5.26
N ALA A 215 23.54 -36.73 4.66
CA ALA A 215 24.92 -36.95 5.07
C ALA A 215 25.77 -35.67 4.89
N LEU A 216 25.61 -34.95 3.77
CA LEU A 216 26.27 -33.65 3.55
C LEU A 216 25.83 -32.60 4.58
N VAL A 217 24.54 -32.52 4.92
CA VAL A 217 24.04 -31.61 5.96
C VAL A 217 24.66 -31.92 7.32
N ARG A 218 24.73 -33.22 7.69
CA ARG A 218 25.33 -33.68 8.95
C ARG A 218 26.81 -33.35 9.05
N VAL A 219 27.53 -33.30 7.92
CA VAL A 219 28.93 -32.92 7.83
C VAL A 219 29.13 -31.40 7.85
N ALA A 220 28.27 -30.65 7.16
CA ALA A 220 28.45 -29.21 6.97
C ALA A 220 28.44 -28.44 8.30
N ARG A 221 27.52 -28.76 9.21
CA ARG A 221 27.42 -28.11 10.54
C ARG A 221 28.72 -28.22 11.37
N PRO A 222 29.24 -29.41 11.67
CA PRO A 222 30.46 -29.52 12.47
C PRO A 222 31.69 -28.95 11.75
N LEU A 223 31.75 -29.02 10.40
CA LEU A 223 32.83 -28.40 9.64
C LEU A 223 32.83 -26.86 9.73
N ARG A 224 31.64 -26.23 9.68
CA ARG A 224 31.48 -24.79 9.91
C ARG A 224 31.90 -24.38 11.32
N ASN A 225 31.46 -25.15 12.33
CA ASN A 225 31.85 -24.91 13.72
C ASN A 225 33.37 -25.02 13.90
N PHE A 226 34.00 -26.02 13.29
CA PHE A 226 35.45 -26.18 13.29
C PHE A 226 36.16 -24.97 12.68
N ARG A 227 35.71 -24.47 11.52
CA ARG A 227 36.27 -23.26 10.89
C ARG A 227 36.14 -22.03 11.77
N LYS A 228 35.00 -21.87 12.43
CA LYS A 228 34.70 -20.75 13.31
C LYS A 228 35.54 -20.77 14.59
N ARG A 229 35.72 -21.95 15.18
CA ARG A 229 36.44 -22.13 16.46
C ARG A 229 37.95 -22.18 16.29
N HIS A 230 38.45 -22.67 15.16
CA HIS A 230 39.89 -22.82 14.86
C HIS A 230 40.27 -22.14 13.54
N PRO A 231 40.19 -20.80 13.46
CA PRO A 231 40.51 -20.07 12.24
C PRO A 231 42.00 -20.27 11.91
N GLY A 232 42.29 -20.85 10.74
CA GLY A 232 43.66 -21.08 10.27
C GLY A 232 44.26 -22.45 10.62
N HIS A 233 43.47 -23.39 11.17
CA HIS A 233 43.94 -24.77 11.38
C HIS A 233 44.35 -25.44 10.06
N ALA A 234 45.53 -26.08 10.02
CA ALA A 234 46.11 -26.64 8.79
C ALA A 234 45.21 -27.71 8.13
N ALA A 235 44.57 -28.54 8.94
CA ALA A 235 43.69 -29.61 8.45
C ALA A 235 42.39 -29.11 7.78
N PHE A 236 41.99 -27.84 7.99
CA PHE A 236 40.72 -27.35 7.46
C PHE A 236 40.64 -27.45 5.93
N GLY A 237 41.72 -27.14 5.21
CA GLY A 237 41.73 -27.19 3.75
C GLY A 237 41.45 -28.60 3.19
N GLU A 238 41.96 -29.65 3.85
CA GLU A 238 41.70 -31.03 3.46
C GLU A 238 40.27 -31.46 3.76
N LEU A 239 39.74 -31.11 4.94
CA LEU A 239 38.37 -31.41 5.34
C LEU A 239 37.35 -30.70 4.43
N GLU A 240 37.61 -29.43 4.11
CA GLU A 240 36.79 -28.65 3.20
C GLU A 240 36.84 -29.24 1.78
N SER A 241 38.03 -29.65 1.32
CA SER A 241 38.19 -30.33 0.03
C SER A 241 37.36 -31.62 -0.05
N ALA A 242 37.38 -32.45 0.99
CA ALA A 242 36.57 -33.67 1.06
C ALA A 242 35.06 -33.35 0.97
N PHE A 243 34.59 -32.35 1.71
CA PHE A 243 33.21 -31.88 1.63
C PHE A 243 32.84 -31.39 0.22
N ARG A 244 33.71 -30.57 -0.41
CA ARG A 244 33.52 -30.09 -1.80
C ARG A 244 33.39 -31.25 -2.78
N VAL A 245 34.23 -32.28 -2.66
CA VAL A 245 34.15 -33.49 -3.51
C VAL A 245 32.80 -34.20 -3.33
N GLY A 246 32.33 -34.33 -2.09
CA GLY A 246 30.99 -34.87 -1.79
C GLY A 246 29.86 -34.05 -2.43
N ALA A 247 29.89 -32.73 -2.24
CA ALA A 247 28.92 -31.82 -2.82
C ALA A 247 28.94 -31.84 -4.36
N LEU A 248 30.12 -31.94 -4.98
CA LEU A 248 30.26 -32.12 -6.43
C LEU A 248 29.66 -33.44 -6.92
N LYS A 249 29.84 -34.54 -6.17
CA LYS A 249 29.23 -35.84 -6.51
C LYS A 249 27.70 -35.72 -6.54
N ARG A 250 27.10 -35.04 -5.54
CA ARG A 250 25.66 -34.77 -5.51
C ARG A 250 25.22 -33.88 -6.67
N LEU A 251 25.95 -32.80 -6.94
CA LEU A 251 25.67 -31.88 -8.04
C LEU A 251 25.67 -32.62 -9.39
N ARG A 252 26.67 -33.46 -9.64
CA ARG A 252 26.83 -34.20 -10.90
C ARG A 252 25.93 -35.41 -11.05
N ALA A 253 25.28 -35.86 -9.97
CA ALA A 253 24.26 -36.90 -10.04
C ALA A 253 23.01 -36.41 -10.79
N MET A 254 22.77 -35.09 -10.80
CA MET A 254 21.68 -34.47 -11.55
C MET A 254 22.18 -34.02 -12.94
N PRO A 255 21.70 -34.63 -14.04
CA PRO A 255 22.10 -34.21 -15.37
C PRO A 255 21.74 -32.75 -15.62
N LEU A 256 22.69 -32.01 -16.15
CA LEU A 256 22.48 -30.61 -16.49
C LEU A 256 21.68 -30.50 -17.79
N GLU A 257 20.37 -30.28 -17.68
CA GLU A 257 19.43 -30.14 -18.80
C GLU A 257 18.36 -29.10 -18.44
N PRO A 258 17.74 -28.41 -19.43
CA PRO A 258 16.72 -27.39 -19.18
C PRO A 258 15.60 -27.82 -18.21
N LYS A 259 15.14 -29.09 -18.30
CA LYS A 259 14.10 -29.64 -17.43
C LYS A 259 14.52 -29.81 -15.96
N ASN A 260 15.82 -29.92 -15.68
CA ASN A 260 16.38 -30.15 -14.34
C ASN A 260 16.83 -28.84 -13.66
N ILE A 261 16.81 -27.70 -14.37
CA ILE A 261 17.26 -26.41 -13.82
C ILE A 261 16.53 -26.01 -12.54
N PRO A 262 15.19 -26.17 -12.41
CA PRO A 262 14.51 -25.87 -11.15
C PRO A 262 15.05 -26.69 -9.96
N ALA A 263 15.35 -27.96 -10.18
CA ALA A 263 15.89 -28.84 -9.15
C ALA A 263 17.36 -28.51 -8.81
N LEU A 264 18.17 -28.14 -9.81
CA LEU A 264 19.53 -27.63 -9.59
C LEU A 264 19.53 -26.32 -8.79
N ARG A 265 18.62 -25.38 -9.08
CA ARG A 265 18.46 -24.12 -8.30
C ARG A 265 18.10 -24.41 -6.84
N ALA A 266 17.20 -25.36 -6.60
CA ALA A 266 16.85 -25.80 -5.26
C ALA A 266 18.06 -26.42 -4.53
N LEU A 267 18.82 -27.28 -5.21
CA LEU A 267 20.04 -27.87 -4.68
C LEU A 267 21.10 -26.82 -4.34
N PHE A 268 21.29 -25.81 -5.19
CA PHE A 268 22.19 -24.69 -4.90
C PHE A 268 21.75 -23.84 -3.71
N SER A 269 20.44 -23.62 -3.56
CA SER A 269 19.91 -22.92 -2.39
C SER A 269 20.22 -23.68 -1.10
N ARG A 270 20.05 -25.01 -1.11
CA ARG A 270 20.44 -25.87 0.02
C ARG A 270 21.95 -25.88 0.26
N PHE A 271 22.78 -25.87 -0.79
CA PHE A 271 24.23 -25.73 -0.62
C PHE A 271 24.62 -24.39 -0.01
N ALA A 272 23.94 -23.30 -0.37
CA ALA A 272 24.18 -22.00 0.27
C ALA A 272 23.89 -22.06 1.78
N GLU A 273 22.76 -22.66 2.16
CA GLU A 273 22.39 -22.87 3.57
C GLU A 273 23.38 -23.78 4.32
N MET A 274 23.75 -24.90 3.70
CA MET A 274 24.73 -25.85 4.25
C MET A 274 26.08 -25.18 4.48
N CYS A 275 26.56 -24.40 3.50
CA CYS A 275 27.89 -23.78 3.56
C CYS A 275 27.95 -22.62 4.57
N GLY A 276 26.89 -21.80 4.63
CA GLY A 276 26.91 -20.54 5.38
C GLY A 276 28.10 -19.63 5.00
N ASP A 277 28.41 -18.68 5.87
CA ASP A 277 29.54 -17.77 5.66
C ASP A 277 30.89 -18.49 5.81
N GLU A 278 30.95 -19.51 6.68
CA GLU A 278 32.20 -20.18 7.04
C GLU A 278 32.75 -21.06 5.91
N LEU A 279 31.90 -21.58 5.01
CA LEU A 279 32.29 -22.37 3.83
C LEU A 279 31.96 -21.64 2.52
N GLY A 280 31.95 -20.30 2.52
CA GLY A 280 31.61 -19.51 1.35
C GLY A 280 32.45 -19.83 0.10
N GLU A 281 33.74 -20.14 0.28
CA GLU A 281 34.61 -20.56 -0.83
C GLU A 281 34.15 -21.88 -1.47
N SER A 282 33.68 -22.83 -0.68
CA SER A 282 33.11 -24.09 -1.18
C SER A 282 31.86 -23.84 -2.02
N TYR A 283 30.95 -22.97 -1.57
CA TYR A 283 29.77 -22.62 -2.35
C TYR A 283 30.12 -21.94 -3.68
N GLN A 284 31.04 -20.98 -3.66
CA GLN A 284 31.51 -20.31 -4.88
C GLN A 284 32.22 -21.28 -5.84
N TYR A 285 33.00 -22.23 -5.30
CA TYR A 285 33.63 -23.27 -6.08
C TYR A 285 32.63 -24.18 -6.77
N LEU A 286 31.57 -24.60 -6.06
CA LEU A 286 30.48 -25.41 -6.64
C LEU A 286 29.75 -24.64 -7.74
N ARG A 287 29.45 -23.35 -7.50
CA ARG A 287 28.79 -22.47 -8.47
C ARG A 287 29.63 -22.31 -9.74
N ARG A 288 30.93 -22.05 -9.59
CA ARG A 288 31.88 -21.97 -10.71
C ARG A 288 32.01 -23.30 -11.44
N THR A 289 31.94 -24.42 -10.74
CA THR A 289 32.00 -25.74 -11.37
C THR A 289 30.75 -26.00 -12.21
N LEU A 290 29.55 -25.67 -11.69
CA LEU A 290 28.31 -25.76 -12.48
C LEU A 290 28.40 -24.89 -13.74
N GLU A 291 28.86 -23.64 -13.58
CA GLU A 291 29.06 -22.72 -14.70
C GLU A 291 29.96 -23.35 -15.79
N LEU A 292 31.11 -23.91 -15.41
CA LEU A 292 32.03 -24.56 -16.34
C LEU A 292 31.45 -25.82 -16.98
N ASP A 293 30.81 -26.68 -16.19
CA ASP A 293 30.17 -27.91 -16.70
C ASP A 293 29.05 -27.55 -17.70
N TRP A 294 28.31 -26.46 -17.48
CA TRP A 294 27.30 -25.94 -18.40
C TRP A 294 27.89 -25.37 -19.68
N ARG A 295 28.92 -24.54 -19.58
CA ARG A 295 29.64 -24.04 -20.75
C ARG A 295 30.17 -25.18 -21.62
N ASN A 296 30.78 -26.18 -21.00
CA ASN A 296 31.33 -27.35 -21.68
C ASN A 296 30.23 -28.22 -22.31
N ARG A 297 29.03 -28.24 -21.73
CA ARG A 297 27.87 -28.91 -22.35
C ARG A 297 27.45 -28.18 -23.62
N ILE A 298 27.22 -26.87 -23.55
CA ILE A 298 26.78 -26.05 -24.69
C ILE A 298 27.80 -26.14 -25.84
N GLN A 299 29.09 -26.08 -25.52
CA GLN A 299 30.17 -26.26 -26.51
C GLN A 299 30.10 -27.64 -27.19
N ARG A 300 29.99 -28.72 -26.42
CA ARG A 300 29.91 -30.08 -26.97
C ARG A 300 28.69 -30.27 -27.87
N GLN A 301 27.55 -29.71 -27.49
CA GLN A 301 26.34 -29.80 -28.31
C GLN A 301 26.49 -29.00 -29.63
N ASP A 302 27.11 -27.82 -29.59
CA ASP A 302 27.45 -27.05 -30.80
C ASP A 302 28.42 -27.81 -31.72
N GLU A 303 29.49 -28.37 -31.18
CA GLU A 303 30.48 -29.16 -31.93
C GLU A 303 29.88 -30.43 -32.54
N SER A 304 28.87 -31.02 -31.89
CA SER A 304 28.12 -32.16 -32.42
C SER A 304 27.09 -31.80 -33.51
N GLY A 305 26.96 -30.52 -33.87
CA GLY A 305 26.11 -30.07 -34.96
C GLY A 305 24.62 -29.94 -34.60
N VAL A 306 24.27 -29.85 -33.31
CA VAL A 306 22.89 -29.59 -32.88
C VAL A 306 22.41 -28.23 -33.42
N ALA A 307 21.19 -28.18 -33.93
CA ALA A 307 20.64 -26.96 -34.52
C ALA A 307 20.44 -25.87 -33.45
N PHE A 308 20.66 -24.61 -33.83
CA PHE A 308 20.58 -23.49 -32.89
C PHE A 308 19.25 -23.37 -32.12
N PRO A 309 18.05 -23.62 -32.69
CA PRO A 309 16.80 -23.55 -31.92
C PRO A 309 16.76 -24.48 -30.71
N GLU A 310 17.38 -25.67 -30.80
CA GLU A 310 17.47 -26.65 -29.71
C GLU A 310 18.51 -26.23 -28.68
N LEU A 311 19.65 -25.67 -29.13
CA LEU A 311 20.69 -25.10 -28.27
C LEU A 311 20.27 -23.80 -27.57
N ARG A 312 19.34 -23.07 -28.18
CA ARG A 312 18.92 -21.72 -27.77
C ARG A 312 18.44 -21.74 -26.33
N GLN A 313 17.56 -22.68 -25.97
CA GLN A 313 16.99 -22.72 -24.62
C GLN A 313 18.09 -22.92 -23.57
N ASP A 314 19.03 -23.84 -23.82
CA ASP A 314 20.15 -24.13 -22.92
C ASP A 314 21.08 -22.92 -22.76
N PHE A 315 21.37 -22.24 -23.88
CA PHE A 315 22.19 -21.02 -23.91
C PHE A 315 21.54 -19.82 -23.21
N LEU A 316 20.24 -19.59 -23.43
CA LEU A 316 19.50 -18.51 -22.76
C LEU A 316 19.44 -18.71 -21.25
N LEU A 317 19.13 -19.94 -20.81
CA LEU A 317 19.11 -20.30 -19.39
C LEU A 317 20.48 -20.10 -18.75
N PHE A 318 21.56 -20.51 -19.42
CA PHE A 318 22.92 -20.25 -18.93
C PHE A 318 23.19 -18.75 -18.71
N MET A 319 22.82 -17.90 -19.67
CA MET A 319 23.03 -16.45 -19.54
C MET A 319 22.21 -15.83 -18.41
N GLN A 320 21.02 -16.37 -18.12
CA GLN A 320 20.19 -15.95 -17.01
C GLN A 320 20.77 -16.38 -15.65
N GLU A 321 21.27 -17.62 -15.54
CA GLU A 321 21.85 -18.15 -14.29
C GLU A 321 23.22 -17.55 -13.96
N PHE A 322 24.03 -17.26 -14.99
CA PHE A 322 25.39 -16.75 -14.85
C PHE A 322 25.58 -15.44 -15.64
N PRO A 323 24.98 -14.33 -15.18
CA PRO A 323 25.02 -13.05 -15.89
C PRO A 323 26.39 -12.36 -15.83
N GLY A 324 27.37 -12.90 -15.13
CA GLY A 324 28.77 -12.42 -15.19
C GLY A 324 29.76 -13.44 -15.75
N SER A 325 29.31 -14.58 -16.29
CA SER A 325 30.22 -15.52 -16.94
C SER A 325 30.52 -15.06 -18.36
N ASP A 326 31.81 -15.10 -18.73
CA ASP A 326 32.26 -14.90 -20.11
C ASP A 326 32.33 -16.26 -20.82
N PHE A 327 31.72 -16.40 -21.99
CA PHE A 327 31.89 -17.61 -22.80
C PHE A 327 33.29 -17.66 -23.44
N TYR A 328 33.64 -18.80 -24.05
CA TYR A 328 34.77 -18.81 -24.97
C TYR A 328 34.47 -17.85 -26.14
N PRO A 329 35.35 -16.87 -26.45
CA PRO A 329 35.01 -15.79 -27.38
C PRO A 329 34.46 -16.26 -28.73
N GLU A 330 35.02 -17.35 -29.27
CA GLU A 330 34.59 -17.93 -30.54
C GLU A 330 33.20 -18.59 -30.48
N LEU A 331 32.87 -19.23 -29.35
CA LEU A 331 31.54 -19.82 -29.13
C LEU A 331 30.51 -18.71 -28.94
N GLU A 332 30.85 -17.70 -28.14
CA GLU A 332 29.99 -16.54 -27.90
C GLU A 332 29.64 -15.80 -29.19
N LEU A 333 30.63 -15.48 -30.03
CA LEU A 333 30.40 -14.79 -31.31
C LEU A 333 29.53 -15.62 -32.26
N ARG A 334 29.75 -16.94 -32.32
CA ARG A 334 28.92 -17.85 -33.15
C ARG A 334 27.47 -17.90 -32.65
N PHE A 335 27.27 -18.06 -31.34
CA PHE A 335 25.94 -18.09 -30.74
C PHE A 335 25.23 -16.74 -30.86
N LEU A 336 25.93 -15.64 -30.61
CA LEU A 336 25.41 -14.28 -30.78
C LEU A 336 24.93 -14.06 -32.22
N SER A 337 25.75 -14.41 -33.22
CA SER A 337 25.37 -14.29 -34.63
C SER A 337 24.11 -15.11 -34.97
N ARG A 338 24.05 -16.37 -34.52
CA ARG A 338 22.88 -17.25 -34.73
C ARG A 338 21.64 -16.73 -33.98
N TRP A 339 21.80 -16.19 -32.78
CA TRP A 339 20.73 -15.62 -31.98
C TRP A 339 20.15 -14.37 -32.61
N VAL A 340 21.02 -13.46 -33.08
CA VAL A 340 20.61 -12.26 -33.83
C VAL A 340 19.81 -12.66 -35.07
N ASN A 341 20.32 -13.61 -35.87
CA ASN A 341 19.62 -14.09 -37.06
C ASN A 341 18.28 -14.75 -36.72
N PHE A 342 18.23 -15.53 -35.64
CA PHE A 342 17.00 -16.13 -35.15
C PHE A 342 15.97 -15.07 -34.73
N LEU A 343 16.37 -14.09 -33.92
CA LEU A 343 15.49 -13.01 -33.48
C LEU A 343 14.98 -12.19 -34.66
N LEU A 344 15.80 -11.93 -35.68
CA LEU A 344 15.40 -11.23 -36.91
C LEU A 344 14.53 -12.08 -37.86
N ALA A 345 14.53 -13.40 -37.73
CA ALA A 345 13.68 -14.30 -38.52
C ALA A 345 12.36 -14.68 -37.82
N LEU A 346 12.32 -14.67 -36.48
CA LEU A 346 11.16 -15.12 -35.70
C LEU A 346 9.88 -14.34 -36.08
N ARG A 347 8.70 -14.95 -36.03
CA ARG A 347 7.43 -14.21 -36.17
C ARG A 347 6.51 -14.72 -35.06
N PRO A 348 6.29 -13.95 -33.98
CA PRO A 348 5.49 -14.41 -32.87
C PRO A 348 4.03 -14.56 -33.32
N ALA A 349 3.46 -15.74 -33.11
CA ALA A 349 2.09 -16.05 -33.49
C ALA A 349 1.06 -15.55 -32.46
N ASP A 350 1.48 -15.40 -31.21
CA ASP A 350 0.64 -15.03 -30.07
C ASP A 350 1.40 -14.17 -29.05
N LEU A 351 0.71 -13.81 -27.97
CA LEU A 351 1.25 -12.98 -26.89
C LEU A 351 2.37 -13.68 -26.11
N GLU A 352 2.35 -15.00 -25.98
CA GLU A 352 3.37 -15.75 -25.22
C GLU A 352 4.68 -15.77 -25.99
N ALA A 353 4.62 -16.09 -27.29
CA ALA A 353 5.76 -16.01 -28.20
C ALA A 353 6.32 -14.59 -28.31
N LEU A 354 5.45 -13.56 -28.30
CA LEU A 354 5.89 -12.17 -28.30
C LEU A 354 6.62 -11.81 -27.00
N ASN A 355 6.08 -12.22 -25.85
CA ASN A 355 6.73 -12.01 -24.55
C ASN A 355 8.09 -12.72 -24.46
N ASP A 356 8.19 -13.99 -24.90
CA ASP A 356 9.47 -14.71 -24.99
C ASP A 356 10.49 -13.95 -25.85
N GLN A 357 10.03 -13.39 -26.98
CA GLN A 357 10.90 -12.58 -27.83
C GLN A 357 11.34 -11.28 -27.15
N VAL A 358 10.44 -10.57 -26.47
CA VAL A 358 10.78 -9.35 -25.71
C VAL A 358 11.83 -9.66 -24.64
N ASP A 359 11.66 -10.74 -23.89
CA ASP A 359 12.62 -11.17 -22.86
C ASP A 359 14.00 -11.48 -23.43
N GLN A 360 14.05 -12.13 -24.59
CA GLN A 360 15.31 -12.38 -25.27
C GLN A 360 15.98 -11.10 -25.79
N VAL A 361 15.23 -10.14 -26.33
CA VAL A 361 15.80 -8.87 -26.81
C VAL A 361 16.33 -8.03 -25.65
N ASN A 362 15.64 -8.06 -24.49
CA ASN A 362 16.13 -7.45 -23.26
C ASN A 362 17.41 -8.12 -22.78
N LEU A 363 17.42 -9.44 -22.64
CA LEU A 363 18.60 -10.20 -22.22
C LEU A 363 19.80 -9.95 -23.16
N LEU A 364 19.56 -9.90 -24.48
CA LEU A 364 20.58 -9.57 -25.47
C LEU A 364 21.15 -8.16 -25.23
N GLY A 365 20.28 -7.18 -24.96
CA GLY A 365 20.69 -5.79 -24.71
C GLY A 365 21.44 -5.60 -23.40
N GLU A 366 21.08 -6.37 -22.36
CA GLU A 366 21.75 -6.36 -21.06
C GLU A 366 23.13 -7.03 -21.12
N ARG A 367 23.23 -8.20 -21.76
CA ARG A 367 24.49 -8.97 -21.84
C ARG A 367 25.44 -8.42 -22.90
N PHE A 368 24.91 -7.93 -24.03
CA PHE A 368 25.69 -7.45 -25.16
C PHE A 368 25.27 -6.04 -25.58
N PRO A 369 25.45 -5.01 -24.71
CA PRO A 369 25.01 -3.65 -25.00
C PRO A 369 25.71 -3.03 -26.22
N ARG A 370 26.88 -3.56 -26.60
CA ARG A 370 27.65 -3.15 -27.79
C ARG A 370 27.38 -4.00 -29.03
N CYS A 371 26.39 -4.88 -29.02
CA CYS A 371 26.01 -5.65 -30.19
C CYS A 371 25.60 -4.71 -31.34
N ALA A 372 26.34 -4.74 -32.46
CA ALA A 372 26.15 -3.80 -33.56
C ALA A 372 24.73 -3.82 -34.17
N ARG A 373 24.05 -4.98 -34.13
CA ARG A 373 22.71 -5.17 -34.69
C ARG A 373 21.59 -5.02 -33.65
N LEU A 374 21.88 -4.61 -32.41
CA LEU A 374 20.86 -4.48 -31.37
C LEU A 374 19.74 -3.49 -31.75
N ALA A 375 20.11 -2.37 -32.38
CA ALA A 375 19.14 -1.38 -32.84
C ALA A 375 18.19 -1.96 -33.92
N GLU A 376 18.73 -2.75 -34.85
CA GLU A 376 17.97 -3.44 -35.90
C GLU A 376 16.99 -4.45 -35.30
N ILE A 377 17.44 -5.25 -34.32
CA ILE A 377 16.60 -6.23 -33.62
C ILE A 377 15.47 -5.56 -32.85
N ARG A 378 15.76 -4.45 -32.15
CA ARG A 378 14.75 -3.67 -31.43
C ARG A 378 13.71 -3.08 -32.39
N ALA A 379 14.14 -2.55 -33.54
CA ALA A 379 13.23 -2.04 -34.55
C ALA A 379 12.34 -3.16 -35.14
N ALA A 380 12.92 -4.34 -35.45
CA ALA A 380 12.18 -5.50 -35.94
C ALA A 380 11.17 -6.02 -34.91
N LEU A 381 11.52 -6.05 -33.62
CA LEU A 381 10.59 -6.38 -32.54
C LEU A 381 9.45 -5.36 -32.47
N GLY A 382 9.75 -4.06 -32.54
CA GLY A 382 8.74 -3.00 -32.55
C GLY A 382 7.74 -3.17 -33.69
N GLN A 383 8.20 -3.45 -34.91
CA GLN A 383 7.33 -3.74 -36.06
C GLN A 383 6.43 -4.95 -35.81
N ARG A 384 6.97 -6.04 -35.24
CA ARG A 384 6.17 -7.24 -34.94
C ARG A 384 5.16 -7.05 -33.83
N CYS A 385 5.49 -6.26 -32.80
CA CYS A 385 4.51 -5.87 -31.78
C CYS A 385 3.32 -5.17 -32.48
N VAL A 386 3.59 -4.20 -33.37
CA VAL A 386 2.54 -3.50 -34.13
C VAL A 386 1.75 -4.46 -35.02
N GLU A 387 2.41 -5.33 -35.78
CA GLU A 387 1.76 -6.34 -36.64
C GLU A 387 0.83 -7.26 -35.85
N LEU A 388 1.30 -7.82 -34.73
CA LEU A 388 0.51 -8.75 -33.91
C LEU A 388 -0.67 -8.02 -33.27
N PHE A 389 -0.43 -6.90 -32.59
CA PHE A 389 -1.48 -6.16 -31.89
C PHE A 389 -2.54 -5.57 -32.83
N SER A 390 -2.17 -5.26 -34.08
CA SER A 390 -3.13 -4.80 -35.09
C SER A 390 -4.14 -5.88 -35.48
N ASN A 391 -3.73 -7.15 -35.47
CA ASN A 391 -4.54 -8.28 -35.94
C ASN A 391 -5.15 -9.13 -34.82
N LEU A 392 -4.62 -9.04 -33.60
CA LEU A 392 -5.02 -9.90 -32.49
C LEU A 392 -6.48 -9.64 -32.08
N ALA A 393 -7.27 -10.72 -32.01
CA ALA A 393 -8.63 -10.66 -31.47
C ALA A 393 -8.62 -10.45 -29.95
N ILE A 394 -9.48 -9.54 -29.47
CA ILE A 394 -9.66 -9.20 -28.05
C ILE A 394 -11.15 -9.37 -27.73
N PRO A 395 -11.60 -10.59 -27.39
CA PRO A 395 -13.01 -10.90 -27.22
C PRO A 395 -13.59 -10.45 -25.87
N ASP A 396 -12.73 -10.28 -24.85
CA ASP A 396 -13.13 -10.01 -23.48
C ASP A 396 -12.10 -9.16 -22.71
N LEU A 397 -12.48 -8.75 -21.50
CA LEU A 397 -11.67 -7.90 -20.63
C LEU A 397 -10.43 -8.61 -20.05
N GLU A 398 -10.46 -9.94 -19.87
CA GLU A 398 -9.29 -10.69 -19.39
C GLU A 398 -8.19 -10.72 -20.46
N ARG A 399 -8.58 -10.97 -21.71
CA ARG A 399 -7.68 -10.91 -22.86
C ARG A 399 -7.18 -9.49 -23.08
N LEU A 400 -8.03 -8.48 -22.88
CA LEU A 400 -7.63 -7.08 -22.95
C LEU A 400 -6.52 -6.76 -21.94
N GLN A 401 -6.64 -7.24 -20.69
CA GLN A 401 -5.61 -7.04 -19.67
C GLN A 401 -4.27 -7.64 -20.12
N ARG A 402 -4.26 -8.90 -20.58
CA ARG A 402 -3.03 -9.55 -21.07
C ARG A 402 -2.42 -8.80 -22.27
N VAL A 403 -3.26 -8.23 -23.14
CA VAL A 403 -2.83 -7.39 -24.25
C VAL A 403 -2.19 -6.10 -23.75
N GLN A 404 -2.80 -5.40 -22.79
CA GLN A 404 -2.27 -4.17 -22.21
C GLN A 404 -0.93 -4.41 -21.49
N ASP A 405 -0.82 -5.50 -20.72
CA ASP A 405 0.42 -5.86 -20.02
C ASP A 405 1.55 -6.15 -21.03
N THR A 406 1.26 -6.89 -22.10
CA THR A 406 2.25 -7.18 -23.16
C THR A 406 2.57 -5.92 -23.98
N LEU A 407 1.60 -5.05 -24.22
CA LEU A 407 1.78 -3.78 -24.94
C LEU A 407 2.74 -2.86 -24.20
N ALA A 408 2.60 -2.75 -22.87
CA ALA A 408 3.49 -1.97 -22.02
C ALA A 408 4.95 -2.47 -22.10
N ARG A 409 5.15 -3.78 -22.24
CA ARG A 409 6.49 -4.36 -22.44
C ARG A 409 7.05 -4.10 -23.84
N CYS A 410 6.19 -3.98 -24.85
CA CYS A 410 6.56 -3.65 -26.24
C CYS A 410 6.83 -2.15 -26.45
N ASP A 411 6.25 -1.26 -25.63
CA ASP A 411 6.31 0.19 -25.80
C ASP A 411 7.72 0.77 -26.01
N PRO A 412 8.78 0.32 -25.30
CA PRO A 412 10.14 0.82 -25.51
C PRO A 412 10.71 0.55 -26.92
N PHE A 413 10.14 -0.40 -27.65
CA PHE A 413 10.62 -0.84 -28.97
C PHE A 413 9.79 -0.28 -30.12
N MET A 414 8.55 0.13 -29.85
CA MET A 414 7.65 0.65 -30.88
C MET A 414 8.02 2.08 -31.24
N GLY A 415 8.36 2.31 -32.52
CA GLY A 415 8.62 3.65 -33.03
C GLY A 415 7.36 4.50 -33.11
N ALA A 416 7.53 5.83 -33.18
CA ALA A 416 6.45 6.74 -33.55
C ALA A 416 6.13 6.56 -35.05
N GLY A 417 4.87 6.25 -35.36
CA GLY A 417 4.43 6.03 -36.75
C GLY A 417 2.92 5.89 -36.86
N LEU A 418 2.40 6.06 -38.09
CA LEU A 418 0.95 5.99 -38.38
C LEU A 418 0.37 4.62 -38.01
N GLU A 419 1.09 3.54 -38.29
CA GLU A 419 0.65 2.17 -37.97
C GLU A 419 0.53 1.96 -36.45
N THR A 420 1.50 2.43 -35.67
CA THR A 420 1.47 2.37 -34.20
C THR A 420 0.32 3.19 -33.64
N MET A 421 0.06 4.38 -34.18
CA MET A 421 -1.08 5.20 -33.79
C MET A 421 -2.42 4.51 -34.12
N ALA A 422 -2.56 3.96 -35.33
CA ALA A 422 -3.76 3.26 -35.76
C ALA A 422 -4.04 2.01 -34.91
N MET A 423 -2.99 1.24 -34.59
CA MET A 423 -3.07 0.09 -33.69
C MET A 423 -3.54 0.51 -32.28
N ARG A 424 -2.96 1.58 -31.72
CA ARG A 424 -3.36 2.12 -30.41
C ARG A 424 -4.80 2.64 -30.41
N GLU A 425 -5.23 3.34 -31.46
CA GLU A 425 -6.61 3.80 -31.61
C GLU A 425 -7.59 2.63 -31.72
N ARG A 426 -7.23 1.57 -32.44
CA ARG A 426 -8.01 0.33 -32.48
C ARG A 426 -8.15 -0.29 -31.09
N ILE A 427 -7.06 -0.48 -30.35
CA ILE A 427 -7.11 -1.06 -28.99
C ILE A 427 -7.95 -0.17 -28.06
N ALA A 428 -7.82 1.15 -28.15
CA ALA A 428 -8.63 2.10 -27.38
C ALA A 428 -10.13 1.95 -27.68
N ARG A 429 -10.51 1.87 -28.97
CA ARG A 429 -11.91 1.62 -29.38
C ARG A 429 -12.43 0.28 -28.87
N VAL A 430 -11.64 -0.78 -28.94
CA VAL A 430 -12.03 -2.10 -28.43
C VAL A 430 -12.19 -2.09 -26.91
N THR A 431 -11.27 -1.42 -26.20
CA THR A 431 -11.34 -1.19 -24.75
C THR A 431 -12.65 -0.51 -24.38
N GLU A 432 -12.95 0.62 -25.02
CA GLU A 432 -14.17 1.38 -24.76
C GLU A 432 -15.43 0.55 -25.04
N ASN A 433 -15.45 -0.22 -26.13
CA ASN A 433 -16.58 -1.09 -26.46
C ASN A 433 -16.79 -2.22 -25.42
N LEU A 434 -15.71 -2.86 -24.96
CA LEU A 434 -15.79 -3.92 -23.95
C LEU A 434 -16.19 -3.36 -22.58
N GLU A 435 -15.67 -2.20 -22.19
CA GLU A 435 -16.06 -1.51 -20.97
C GLU A 435 -17.53 -1.09 -21.01
N ARG A 436 -18.00 -0.49 -22.11
CA ARG A 436 -19.42 -0.19 -22.31
C ARG A 436 -20.27 -1.44 -22.22
N ALA A 437 -19.88 -2.56 -22.85
CA ALA A 437 -20.65 -3.80 -22.80
C ALA A 437 -20.75 -4.38 -21.37
N ARG A 438 -19.68 -4.27 -20.57
CA ARG A 438 -19.71 -4.65 -19.14
C ARG A 438 -20.63 -3.73 -18.35
N ASP A 439 -20.49 -2.42 -18.54
CA ASP A 439 -21.27 -1.42 -17.82
C ASP A 439 -22.75 -1.52 -18.19
N ASP A 440 -23.07 -1.77 -19.46
CA ASP A 440 -24.44 -2.04 -19.95
C ASP A 440 -25.01 -3.32 -19.32
N ARG A 441 -24.20 -4.39 -19.15
CA ARG A 441 -24.64 -5.61 -18.47
C ARG A 441 -24.92 -5.34 -16.99
N THR A 442 -24.00 -4.66 -16.32
CA THR A 442 -24.11 -4.29 -14.90
C THR A 442 -25.31 -3.36 -14.67
N GLU A 443 -25.53 -2.41 -15.58
CA GLU A 443 -26.70 -1.55 -15.59
C GLU A 443 -27.97 -2.36 -15.80
N ARG A 444 -28.04 -3.27 -16.78
CA ARG A 444 -29.23 -4.11 -16.99
C ARG A 444 -29.57 -4.97 -15.77
N GLU A 445 -28.55 -5.45 -15.07
CA GLU A 445 -28.72 -6.19 -13.81
C GLU A 445 -29.23 -5.27 -12.68
N ALA A 446 -28.72 -4.04 -12.58
CA ALA A 446 -29.14 -3.04 -11.60
C ALA A 446 -30.51 -2.40 -11.93
N LEU A 447 -30.91 -2.33 -13.20
CA LEU A 447 -32.15 -1.72 -13.69
C LEU A 447 -33.29 -2.75 -13.87
N LYS A 448 -33.12 -3.99 -13.40
CA LYS A 448 -34.10 -5.07 -13.55
C LYS A 448 -35.50 -4.70 -13.01
N ASP A 449 -35.56 -3.77 -12.05
CA ASP A 449 -36.79 -3.27 -11.43
C ASP A 449 -37.24 -1.88 -11.96
N LEU A 450 -36.61 -1.34 -13.02
CA LEU A 450 -36.88 0.00 -13.60
C LEU A 450 -37.40 -0.03 -15.05
N THR A 451 -38.03 -1.14 -15.45
CA THR A 451 -38.74 -1.29 -16.75
C THR A 451 -39.73 -0.15 -17.01
N PHE A 452 -40.27 0.42 -15.94
CA PHE A 452 -41.11 1.61 -15.94
C PHE A 452 -40.47 2.79 -16.68
N PHE A 453 -39.28 3.25 -16.26
CA PHE A 453 -38.65 4.46 -16.81
C PHE A 453 -38.22 4.25 -18.26
N ILE A 454 -37.71 3.06 -18.59
CA ILE A 454 -37.33 2.70 -19.97
C ILE A 454 -38.57 2.71 -20.88
N GLY A 455 -39.68 2.11 -20.42
CA GLY A 455 -40.93 2.02 -21.17
C GLY A 455 -41.58 3.39 -21.41
N TRP A 456 -41.67 4.22 -20.37
CA TRP A 456 -42.25 5.55 -20.50
C TRP A 456 -41.36 6.53 -21.27
N ASP A 457 -40.04 6.48 -21.10
CA ASP A 457 -39.11 7.30 -21.90
C ASP A 457 -39.23 7.00 -23.39
N ALA A 458 -39.29 5.72 -23.77
CA ALA A 458 -39.45 5.32 -25.17
C ALA A 458 -40.78 5.78 -25.78
N ARG A 459 -41.85 5.87 -24.97
CA ARG A 459 -43.18 6.33 -25.38
C ARG A 459 -43.26 7.86 -25.48
N ILE A 460 -42.72 8.57 -24.49
CA ILE A 460 -42.79 10.04 -24.39
C ILE A 460 -41.82 10.71 -25.36
N ALA A 461 -40.61 10.17 -25.53
CA ALA A 461 -39.58 10.80 -26.37
C ALA A 461 -40.01 10.93 -27.84
N LYS A 462 -40.92 10.08 -28.31
CA LYS A 462 -41.44 10.07 -29.70
C LYS A 462 -42.65 10.99 -29.91
N LEU A 463 -43.14 11.65 -28.86
CA LEU A 463 -44.31 12.52 -28.98
C LEU A 463 -44.09 13.66 -29.97
N PRO A 464 -45.16 14.14 -30.63
CA PRO A 464 -45.07 15.23 -31.57
C PRO A 464 -44.99 16.58 -30.83
N TRP A 465 -43.81 16.86 -30.27
CA TRP A 465 -43.54 18.09 -29.49
C TRP A 465 -43.88 19.36 -30.27
N GLY A 466 -44.52 20.32 -29.59
CA GLY A 466 -44.94 21.59 -30.16
C GLY A 466 -46.14 21.56 -31.12
N LYS A 467 -46.79 20.40 -31.30
CA LYS A 467 -48.06 20.29 -32.07
C LYS A 467 -49.28 20.75 -31.26
N PRO A 468 -50.39 21.08 -31.94
CA PRO A 468 -51.64 21.50 -31.29
C PRO A 468 -52.20 20.46 -30.30
N ARG A 469 -52.90 20.94 -29.28
CA ARG A 469 -53.53 20.15 -28.21
C ARG A 469 -54.38 18.97 -28.70
N ALA A 470 -55.10 19.15 -29.81
CA ALA A 470 -55.95 18.10 -30.40
C ALA A 470 -55.17 16.88 -30.90
N GLU A 471 -53.87 17.02 -31.21
CA GLU A 471 -53.02 15.95 -31.74
C GLU A 471 -52.26 15.19 -30.64
N PHE A 472 -52.33 15.66 -29.38
CA PHE A 472 -51.49 15.17 -28.29
C PHE A 472 -51.66 13.68 -27.92
N PRO A 473 -52.88 13.11 -27.81
CA PRO A 473 -52.97 11.68 -27.56
C PRO A 473 -52.68 10.86 -28.84
N GLY A 474 -52.40 11.45 -30.00
CA GLY A 474 -52.54 10.83 -31.33
C GLY A 474 -51.47 9.82 -31.78
N GLN A 475 -50.63 9.24 -30.90
CA GLN A 475 -49.61 8.26 -31.33
C GLN A 475 -49.63 6.95 -30.53
N ALA A 476 -49.64 5.83 -31.25
CA ALA A 476 -49.93 4.45 -30.82
C ALA A 476 -49.44 4.06 -29.41
N GLU A 477 -48.13 4.10 -29.14
CA GLU A 477 -47.57 3.52 -27.90
C GLU A 477 -47.83 4.40 -26.66
N PHE A 478 -47.79 5.73 -26.80
CA PHE A 478 -48.10 6.65 -25.71
C PHE A 478 -49.61 6.74 -25.48
N ALA A 479 -50.42 6.83 -26.53
CA ALA A 479 -51.89 6.85 -26.45
C ALA A 479 -52.43 5.64 -25.70
N ALA A 480 -51.91 4.46 -26.03
CA ALA A 480 -52.31 3.21 -25.42
C ALA A 480 -51.94 3.16 -23.93
N ALA A 481 -50.74 3.60 -23.56
CA ALA A 481 -50.32 3.69 -22.15
C ALA A 481 -51.11 4.76 -21.39
N TRP A 482 -51.33 5.93 -21.99
CA TRP A 482 -52.12 7.03 -21.43
C TRP A 482 -53.57 6.60 -21.14
N ALA A 483 -54.19 5.84 -22.05
CA ALA A 483 -55.57 5.38 -21.89
C ALA A 483 -55.78 4.41 -20.71
N GLN A 484 -54.73 3.75 -20.24
CA GLN A 484 -54.80 2.83 -19.09
C GLN A 484 -54.95 3.56 -17.75
N GLY A 485 -54.54 4.83 -17.66
CA GLY A 485 -54.68 5.62 -16.44
C GLY A 485 -56.10 6.14 -16.25
N ALA A 486 -56.53 6.27 -14.99
CA ALA A 486 -57.77 6.93 -14.60
C ALA A 486 -57.63 8.46 -14.74
N ASP A 487 -58.67 9.15 -15.20
CA ASP A 487 -58.66 10.61 -15.27
C ASP A 487 -58.69 11.20 -13.85
N ALA A 488 -57.64 11.94 -13.48
CA ALA A 488 -57.48 12.48 -12.14
C ALA A 488 -58.20 13.82 -11.96
N GLY A 489 -58.56 14.52 -13.04
CA GLY A 489 -59.29 15.79 -12.99
C GLY A 489 -58.75 16.77 -11.93
N SER A 490 -59.63 17.25 -11.04
CA SER A 490 -59.29 18.16 -9.94
C SER A 490 -58.53 17.51 -8.77
N GLU A 491 -58.41 16.18 -8.76
CA GLU A 491 -57.67 15.42 -7.75
C GLU A 491 -56.19 15.22 -8.13
N CYS A 492 -55.75 15.79 -9.26
CA CYS A 492 -54.35 15.73 -9.68
C CYS A 492 -53.44 16.43 -8.67
N HIS A 493 -52.45 15.71 -8.13
CA HIS A 493 -51.48 16.28 -7.19
C HIS A 493 -50.35 17.02 -7.91
N CYS A 494 -50.13 16.73 -9.20
CA CYS A 494 -49.05 17.31 -9.97
C CYS A 494 -49.38 18.56 -10.78
N SER A 495 -50.65 18.95 -10.85
CA SER A 495 -51.06 20.24 -11.37
C SER A 495 -52.32 20.76 -10.70
N LEU A 496 -52.34 22.07 -10.46
CA LEU A 496 -53.52 22.80 -9.98
C LEU A 496 -54.26 23.49 -11.14
N ASP A 497 -53.75 23.36 -12.38
CA ASP A 497 -54.36 23.95 -13.56
C ASP A 497 -55.42 22.99 -14.14
N PRO A 498 -56.71 23.35 -14.11
CA PRO A 498 -57.78 22.51 -14.66
C PRO A 498 -57.69 22.34 -16.19
N GLU A 499 -56.89 23.16 -16.88
CA GLU A 499 -56.66 23.04 -18.31
C GLU A 499 -55.56 22.03 -18.65
N GLU A 500 -54.82 21.47 -17.69
CA GLU A 500 -53.80 20.45 -17.90
C GLU A 500 -54.36 19.02 -17.68
N PRO A 501 -54.49 18.18 -18.74
CA PRO A 501 -54.95 16.81 -18.60
C PRO A 501 -54.02 15.99 -17.70
N CYS A 502 -54.59 15.31 -16.71
CA CYS A 502 -53.86 14.52 -15.73
C CYS A 502 -54.47 13.13 -15.59
N ARG A 503 -53.64 12.09 -15.64
CA ARG A 503 -54.07 10.71 -15.42
C ARG A 503 -53.29 10.04 -14.30
N ALA A 504 -54.01 9.43 -13.38
CA ALA A 504 -53.47 8.65 -12.28
C ALA A 504 -53.38 7.16 -12.65
N PHE A 505 -52.29 6.52 -12.24
CA PHE A 505 -52.04 5.10 -12.43
C PHE A 505 -51.90 4.45 -11.05
N GLU A 506 -52.66 3.39 -10.81
CA GLU A 506 -52.60 2.62 -9.57
C GLU A 506 -51.22 1.98 -9.40
N SER A 507 -50.87 1.65 -8.15
CA SER A 507 -49.55 1.11 -7.81
C SER A 507 -49.33 -0.27 -8.41
N GLU A 508 -48.64 -0.35 -9.55
CA GLU A 508 -48.11 -1.58 -10.12
C GLU A 508 -46.59 -1.65 -9.90
N GLY A 509 -46.13 -2.70 -9.21
CA GLY A 509 -44.70 -2.95 -9.00
C GLY A 509 -44.01 -2.08 -7.93
N SER A 510 -42.69 -2.04 -7.96
CA SER A 510 -41.84 -1.35 -6.96
C SER A 510 -41.86 0.18 -7.06
N HIS A 511 -42.56 0.74 -8.06
CA HIS A 511 -42.51 2.16 -8.43
C HIS A 511 -43.68 2.99 -7.85
N GLY A 512 -44.58 2.37 -7.08
CA GLY A 512 -45.75 3.04 -6.48
C GLY A 512 -46.78 3.52 -7.50
N GLY A 513 -47.85 4.17 -7.01
CA GLY A 513 -48.79 4.88 -7.88
C GLY A 513 -48.16 6.18 -8.38
N PHE A 514 -48.43 6.55 -9.64
CA PHE A 514 -47.85 7.74 -10.28
C PHE A 514 -48.90 8.48 -11.10
N GLU A 515 -48.65 9.77 -11.34
CA GLU A 515 -49.50 10.61 -12.17
C GLU A 515 -48.75 11.01 -13.44
N VAL A 516 -49.46 11.09 -14.56
CA VAL A 516 -48.93 11.60 -15.82
C VAL A 516 -49.70 12.86 -16.20
N VAL A 517 -48.99 13.98 -16.32
CA VAL A 517 -49.59 15.29 -16.64
C VAL A 517 -49.09 15.78 -18.00
N ALA A 518 -50.03 16.21 -18.85
CA ALA A 518 -49.72 16.86 -20.11
C ALA A 518 -49.81 18.37 -19.98
N ARG A 519 -48.74 19.08 -20.34
CA ARG A 519 -48.63 20.53 -20.24
C ARG A 519 -48.71 21.21 -21.59
N PHE A 520 -49.44 22.31 -21.65
CA PHE A 520 -49.64 23.07 -22.88
C PHE A 520 -49.21 24.52 -22.72
N TYR A 521 -48.65 25.10 -23.77
CA TYR A 521 -48.38 26.53 -23.88
C TYR A 521 -48.93 27.03 -25.21
N ARG A 522 -49.84 28.03 -25.17
CA ARG A 522 -50.53 28.56 -26.36
C ARG A 522 -51.13 27.44 -27.24
N GLU A 523 -51.88 26.52 -26.60
CA GLU A 523 -52.51 25.36 -27.24
C GLU A 523 -51.54 24.35 -27.89
N ARG A 524 -50.24 24.37 -27.54
CA ARG A 524 -49.24 23.44 -28.06
C ARG A 524 -48.63 22.60 -26.96
N LEU A 525 -48.33 21.34 -27.25
CA LEU A 525 -47.71 20.43 -26.30
C LEU A 525 -46.33 20.97 -25.87
N LEU A 526 -46.27 21.45 -24.63
CA LEU A 526 -45.06 21.97 -23.99
C LEU A 526 -44.32 20.87 -23.25
N GLY A 527 -45.05 19.99 -22.55
CA GLY A 527 -44.43 19.05 -21.63
C GLY A 527 -45.26 17.84 -21.29
N VAL A 528 -44.59 16.79 -20.79
CA VAL A 528 -45.21 15.66 -20.12
C VAL A 528 -44.45 15.41 -18.81
N ASP A 529 -45.16 15.33 -17.69
CA ASP A 529 -44.59 15.02 -16.39
C ASP A 529 -44.99 13.61 -15.95
N LEU A 530 -44.00 12.82 -15.54
CA LEU A 530 -44.17 11.62 -14.75
C LEU A 530 -43.92 11.98 -13.30
N CYS A 531 -44.97 11.96 -12.50
CA CYS A 531 -44.99 12.49 -11.16
C CYS A 531 -45.02 11.43 -10.09
N GLN A 532 -44.34 11.70 -8.97
CA GLN A 532 -44.37 10.89 -7.76
C GLN A 532 -43.94 9.43 -7.95
N VAL A 533 -43.11 9.13 -8.97
CA VAL A 533 -42.60 7.77 -9.18
C VAL A 533 -41.70 7.41 -8.00
N PHE A 534 -42.05 6.36 -7.26
CA PHE A 534 -41.23 5.86 -6.15
C PHE A 534 -39.94 5.27 -6.72
N THR A 535 -38.80 5.74 -6.20
CA THR A 535 -37.49 5.32 -6.73
C THR A 535 -36.68 4.48 -5.76
N GLY A 536 -37.14 4.31 -4.52
CA GLY A 536 -36.39 3.60 -3.48
C GLY A 536 -34.91 4.02 -3.45
N PRO A 537 -33.95 3.08 -3.33
CA PRO A 537 -32.52 3.36 -3.32
C PRO A 537 -31.87 3.66 -4.71
N ASP A 538 -32.63 3.58 -5.82
CA ASP A 538 -32.05 3.46 -7.17
C ASP A 538 -31.91 4.78 -7.95
N LEU A 539 -31.95 5.94 -7.27
CA LEU A 539 -31.82 7.25 -7.90
C LEU A 539 -30.53 7.40 -8.74
N SER A 540 -29.43 6.78 -8.31
CA SER A 540 -28.16 6.76 -9.04
C SER A 540 -28.27 6.05 -10.38
N ALA A 541 -28.99 4.93 -10.43
CA ALA A 541 -29.19 4.16 -11.65
C ALA A 541 -30.10 4.91 -12.64
N ILE A 542 -31.16 5.56 -12.15
CA ILE A 542 -32.05 6.42 -12.94
C ILE A 542 -31.30 7.62 -13.51
N TYR A 543 -30.48 8.29 -12.69
CA TYR A 543 -29.60 9.36 -13.17
C TYR A 543 -28.65 8.87 -14.26
N GLY A 544 -28.02 7.70 -14.08
CA GLY A 544 -27.14 7.07 -15.06
C GLY A 544 -27.84 6.80 -16.40
N PHE A 545 -29.07 6.30 -16.36
CA PHE A 545 -29.90 6.04 -17.54
C PHE A 545 -30.10 7.32 -18.38
N PHE A 546 -30.57 8.42 -17.77
CA PHE A 546 -30.78 9.68 -18.49
C PHE A 546 -29.48 10.36 -18.91
N ALA A 547 -28.42 10.24 -18.11
CA ALA A 547 -27.09 10.78 -18.38
C ALA A 547 -26.42 10.20 -19.64
N ARG A 548 -26.76 8.96 -20.01
CA ARG A 548 -26.26 8.29 -21.23
C ARG A 548 -27.06 8.68 -22.47
N ARG A 549 -28.38 8.86 -22.33
CA ARG A 549 -29.30 9.12 -23.46
C ARG A 549 -29.36 10.60 -23.85
N TYR A 550 -29.21 11.50 -22.89
CA TYR A 550 -29.38 12.93 -23.09
C TYR A 550 -28.12 13.71 -22.66
N PRO A 551 -27.69 14.72 -23.43
CA PRO A 551 -26.56 15.56 -23.04
C PRO A 551 -26.79 16.24 -21.69
N LYS A 552 -25.80 16.22 -20.79
CA LYS A 552 -25.95 16.83 -19.46
C LYS A 552 -26.03 18.36 -19.57
N ALA A 553 -27.02 18.96 -18.92
CA ALA A 553 -27.16 20.41 -18.79
C ALA A 553 -26.87 20.90 -17.35
N HIS A 554 -26.00 20.18 -16.64
CA HIS A 554 -25.62 20.46 -15.26
C HIS A 554 -24.15 20.05 -15.02
N THR A 555 -23.56 20.61 -13.96
CA THR A 555 -22.16 20.36 -13.57
C THR A 555 -22.01 19.07 -12.75
N LYS A 556 -20.77 18.55 -12.65
CA LYS A 556 -20.46 17.39 -11.78
C LYS A 556 -20.83 17.65 -10.31
N ALA A 557 -20.62 18.88 -9.82
CA ALA A 557 -20.97 19.26 -8.44
C ALA A 557 -22.50 19.22 -8.22
N GLN A 558 -23.28 19.71 -9.18
CA GLN A 558 -24.74 19.63 -9.12
C GLN A 558 -25.25 18.19 -9.17
N ALA A 559 -24.65 17.33 -10.00
CA ALA A 559 -24.99 15.90 -10.03
C ALA A 559 -24.73 15.22 -8.68
N ALA A 560 -23.56 15.47 -8.09
CA ALA A 560 -23.21 14.91 -6.78
C ALA A 560 -24.17 15.40 -5.68
N ALA A 561 -24.52 16.68 -5.65
CA ALA A 561 -25.48 17.24 -4.70
C ALA A 561 -26.88 16.63 -4.86
N PHE A 562 -27.36 16.48 -6.10
CA PHE A 562 -28.63 15.84 -6.43
C PHE A 562 -28.69 14.39 -5.95
N LEU A 563 -27.63 13.61 -6.21
CA LEU A 563 -27.55 12.20 -5.80
C LEU A 563 -27.41 12.04 -4.28
N ALA A 564 -26.65 12.93 -3.62
CA ALA A 564 -26.42 12.90 -2.17
C ALA A 564 -27.65 13.29 -1.34
N GLY A 565 -28.63 13.99 -1.91
CA GLY A 565 -29.88 14.36 -1.22
C GLY A 565 -29.75 15.55 -0.26
N GLY A 566 -28.62 16.25 -0.27
CA GLY A 566 -28.47 17.52 0.43
C GLY A 566 -29.24 18.61 -0.30
N GLY A 567 -30.32 19.12 0.30
CA GLY A 567 -31.39 19.91 -0.33
C GLY A 567 -31.05 21.20 -1.09
N ALA A 568 -29.78 21.50 -1.38
CA ALA A 568 -29.32 22.61 -2.21
C ALA A 568 -29.62 22.40 -3.71
N VAL A 569 -29.66 21.16 -4.20
CA VAL A 569 -29.99 20.84 -5.60
C VAL A 569 -31.07 19.77 -5.65
N ARG A 570 -32.30 20.18 -5.97
CA ARG A 570 -33.46 19.28 -6.08
C ARG A 570 -33.71 18.77 -7.49
N GLU A 571 -33.14 19.42 -8.50
CA GLU A 571 -33.39 19.10 -9.90
C GLU A 571 -32.10 19.08 -10.72
N VAL A 572 -32.02 18.15 -11.67
CA VAL A 572 -30.96 18.09 -12.68
C VAL A 572 -31.56 17.94 -14.07
N ALA A 573 -31.06 18.72 -15.02
CA ALA A 573 -31.56 18.75 -16.38
C ALA A 573 -30.62 18.04 -17.37
N PHE A 574 -31.23 17.39 -18.36
CA PHE A 574 -30.60 16.78 -19.50
C PHE A 574 -31.24 17.31 -20.79
N GLY A 575 -30.50 17.32 -21.90
CA GLY A 575 -30.87 17.98 -23.15
C GLY A 575 -30.47 19.46 -23.19
N GLN A 576 -30.05 19.94 -24.36
CA GLN A 576 -29.68 21.34 -24.60
C GLN A 576 -30.34 21.87 -25.88
N GLY A 577 -30.63 23.17 -25.91
CA GLY A 577 -31.15 23.86 -27.10
C GLY A 577 -32.66 23.64 -27.34
N PRO A 578 -33.14 23.72 -28.60
CA PRO A 578 -34.55 23.62 -28.96
C PRO A 578 -35.11 22.19 -28.98
N GLY A 579 -34.31 21.18 -28.59
CA GLY A 579 -34.74 19.78 -28.54
C GLY A 579 -35.47 19.41 -27.24
N LEU A 580 -35.77 18.12 -27.07
CA LEU A 580 -36.37 17.57 -25.87
C LEU A 580 -35.43 17.76 -24.66
N ARG A 581 -35.94 18.43 -23.62
CA ARG A 581 -35.28 18.58 -22.33
C ARG A 581 -35.94 17.64 -21.32
N VAL A 582 -35.12 16.93 -20.55
CA VAL A 582 -35.58 16.00 -19.52
C VAL A 582 -35.04 16.49 -18.18
N ILE A 583 -35.93 16.72 -17.22
CA ILE A 583 -35.56 17.23 -15.89
C ILE A 583 -35.95 16.17 -14.86
N LEU A 584 -34.97 15.70 -14.09
CA LEU A 584 -35.22 14.85 -12.95
C LEU A 584 -35.36 15.73 -11.72
N ALA A 585 -36.51 15.63 -11.06
CA ALA A 585 -36.81 16.35 -9.83
C ALA A 585 -36.96 15.36 -8.67
N ARG A 586 -36.15 15.54 -7.64
CA ARG A 586 -36.09 14.66 -6.47
C ARG A 586 -37.08 15.11 -5.39
N GLY A 587 -37.93 14.18 -4.95
CA GLY A 587 -38.72 14.24 -3.72
C GLY A 587 -38.02 13.54 -2.56
N ALA A 588 -38.71 13.38 -1.42
CA ALA A 588 -38.15 12.67 -0.26
C ALA A 588 -37.79 11.21 -0.60
N ASP A 589 -38.76 10.47 -1.15
CA ASP A 589 -38.62 9.06 -1.56
C ASP A 589 -39.02 8.81 -3.04
N THR A 590 -39.26 9.89 -3.79
CA THR A 590 -39.75 9.84 -5.18
C THR A 590 -38.85 10.61 -6.12
N CYS A 591 -38.93 10.30 -7.42
CA CYS A 591 -38.34 11.08 -8.49
C CYS A 591 -39.40 11.38 -9.53
N SER A 592 -39.57 12.64 -9.89
CA SER A 592 -40.41 13.06 -10.99
C SER A 592 -39.57 13.31 -12.23
N VAL A 593 -40.02 12.84 -13.39
CA VAL A 593 -39.36 13.05 -14.67
C VAL A 593 -40.20 14.01 -15.50
N ARG A 594 -39.65 15.16 -15.83
CA ARG A 594 -40.34 16.21 -16.57
C ARG A 594 -39.73 16.35 -17.96
N TYR A 595 -40.52 16.04 -18.97
CA TYR A 595 -40.16 16.18 -20.38
C TYR A 595 -40.68 17.52 -20.90
N ARG A 596 -39.84 18.30 -21.57
CA ARG A 596 -40.18 19.65 -22.08
C ARG A 596 -39.68 19.84 -23.50
N ASP A 597 -40.48 20.51 -24.32
CA ASP A 597 -40.00 21.07 -25.58
C ASP A 597 -39.11 22.28 -25.31
N GLY A 598 -37.82 22.20 -25.64
CA GLY A 598 -36.85 23.26 -25.35
C GLY A 598 -37.13 24.56 -26.10
N GLY A 599 -37.77 24.50 -27.27
CA GLY A 599 -38.15 25.67 -28.05
C GLY A 599 -39.27 26.47 -27.41
N LEU A 600 -40.37 25.80 -27.05
CA LEU A 600 -41.53 26.41 -26.39
C LEU A 600 -41.22 26.85 -24.97
N LEU A 601 -40.43 26.07 -24.21
CA LEU A 601 -40.02 26.46 -22.86
C LEU A 601 -39.25 27.80 -22.87
N LYS A 602 -38.36 27.98 -23.85
CA LYS A 602 -37.62 29.24 -24.01
C LYS A 602 -38.55 30.40 -24.40
N GLN A 603 -39.57 30.15 -25.22
CA GLN A 603 -40.56 31.19 -25.57
C GLN A 603 -41.38 31.61 -24.34
N GLN A 604 -41.82 30.64 -23.53
CA GLN A 604 -42.51 30.92 -22.28
C GLN A 604 -41.64 31.77 -21.34
N GLU A 605 -40.39 31.39 -21.11
CA GLU A 605 -39.45 32.16 -20.27
C GLU A 605 -39.25 33.61 -20.80
N GLN A 606 -39.24 33.80 -22.12
CA GLN A 606 -39.13 35.12 -22.73
C GLN A 606 -40.39 35.97 -22.55
N ASP A 607 -41.56 35.36 -22.72
CA ASP A 607 -42.85 36.04 -22.53
C ASP A 607 -43.04 36.44 -21.06
N GLU A 608 -42.71 35.56 -20.11
CA GLU A 608 -42.73 35.86 -18.66
C GLU A 608 -41.77 37.00 -18.31
N LEU A 609 -40.56 36.99 -18.86
CA LEU A 609 -39.58 38.06 -18.63
C LEU A 609 -40.00 39.38 -19.28
N ALA A 610 -40.67 39.34 -20.42
CA ALA A 610 -41.23 40.52 -21.08
C ALA A 610 -42.40 41.10 -20.27
N GLU A 611 -43.30 40.26 -19.75
CA GLU A 611 -44.40 40.68 -18.89
C GLU A 611 -43.89 41.30 -17.58
N LYS A 612 -42.87 40.69 -16.96
CA LYS A 612 -42.23 41.24 -15.77
C LYS A 612 -41.63 42.62 -16.03
N LYS A 613 -40.91 42.78 -17.15
CA LYS A 613 -40.36 44.08 -17.55
C LYS A 613 -41.44 45.11 -17.85
N GLN A 614 -42.56 44.71 -18.47
CA GLN A 614 -43.69 45.59 -18.71
C GLN A 614 -44.33 46.05 -17.39
N LYS A 615 -44.52 45.14 -16.42
CA LYS A 615 -45.02 45.48 -15.09
C LYS A 615 -44.08 46.42 -14.35
N GLU A 616 -42.76 46.18 -14.41
CA GLU A 616 -41.74 47.07 -13.84
C GLU A 616 -41.74 48.45 -14.50
N GLU A 617 -41.89 48.52 -15.83
CA GLU A 617 -41.93 49.78 -16.57
C GLU A 617 -43.23 50.56 -16.32
N GLN A 618 -44.36 49.87 -16.22
CA GLN A 618 -45.64 50.45 -15.82
C GLN A 618 -45.57 51.01 -14.40
N ALA A 619 -44.98 50.26 -13.45
CA ALA A 619 -44.73 50.73 -12.10
C ALA A 619 -43.81 51.97 -12.08
N ARG A 620 -42.76 51.98 -12.90
CA ARG A 620 -41.86 53.15 -13.03
C ARG A 620 -42.58 54.37 -13.60
N ARG A 621 -43.40 54.21 -14.65
CA ARG A 621 -44.18 55.31 -15.23
C ARG A 621 -45.21 55.86 -14.25
N ALA A 622 -45.96 54.98 -13.57
CA ALA A 622 -46.89 55.38 -12.52
C ALA A 622 -46.18 56.14 -11.39
N ARG A 623 -44.96 55.71 -11.02
CA ARG A 623 -44.12 56.40 -10.02
C ARG A 623 -43.67 57.79 -10.48
N GLU A 624 -43.19 57.93 -11.71
CA GLU A 624 -42.77 59.22 -12.28
C GLU A 624 -43.94 60.21 -12.39
N GLU A 625 -45.11 59.73 -12.83
CA GLU A 625 -46.34 60.52 -12.87
C GLU A 625 -46.79 60.94 -11.48
N ARG A 626 -46.71 60.04 -10.50
CA ARG A 626 -47.03 60.35 -9.10
C ARG A 626 -46.12 61.44 -8.53
N ILE A 627 -44.81 61.37 -8.79
CA ILE A 627 -43.83 62.40 -8.37
C ILE A 627 -44.11 63.74 -9.07
N LYS A 628 -44.48 63.74 -10.36
CA LYS A 628 -44.83 64.96 -11.13
C LYS A 628 -46.11 65.62 -10.60
N ARG A 629 -47.16 64.82 -10.35
CA ARG A 629 -48.42 65.29 -9.75
C ARG A 629 -48.17 65.92 -8.39
N GLY A 630 -47.21 65.36 -7.64
CA GLY A 630 -46.82 65.85 -6.33
C GLY A 630 -47.86 65.54 -5.25
N TRP A 631 -47.51 65.81 -4.00
CA TRP A 631 -48.36 65.53 -2.85
C TRP A 631 -49.01 66.81 -2.32
N GLN A 632 -50.31 66.74 -2.01
CA GLN A 632 -51.04 67.88 -1.45
C GLN A 632 -50.86 67.98 0.08
N PRO A 633 -51.02 69.18 0.67
CA PRO A 633 -51.09 69.33 2.11
C PRO A 633 -52.16 68.41 2.72
N GLY A 634 -51.78 67.62 3.72
CA GLY A 634 -52.61 66.62 4.38
C GLY A 634 -52.43 65.19 3.87
N GLU A 635 -51.77 64.97 2.72
CA GLU A 635 -51.52 63.61 2.21
C GLU A 635 -50.51 62.85 3.08
N CYS A 636 -50.79 61.57 3.29
CA CYS A 636 -49.92 60.64 4.00
C CYS A 636 -48.79 60.17 3.08
N VAL A 637 -47.56 60.29 3.57
CA VAL A 637 -46.37 59.86 2.85
C VAL A 637 -45.43 59.05 3.76
N GLN A 638 -44.67 58.17 3.15
CA GLN A 638 -43.62 57.37 3.80
C GLN A 638 -42.31 57.49 3.02
N TRP A 639 -41.16 57.40 3.69
CA TRP A 639 -39.84 57.49 3.04
C TRP A 639 -38.81 56.61 3.74
N GLU A 640 -37.66 56.42 3.07
CA GLU A 640 -36.62 55.45 3.44
C GLU A 640 -37.13 54.01 3.46
N CYS A 641 -37.50 53.52 2.26
CA CYS A 641 -38.19 52.24 2.06
C CYS A 641 -37.30 51.20 1.33
N GLU A 642 -36.27 50.64 1.98
CA GLU A 642 -35.45 49.58 1.38
C GLU A 642 -36.12 48.20 1.44
N ALA A 643 -36.64 47.80 2.60
CA ALA A 643 -37.44 46.57 2.79
C ALA A 643 -38.75 46.85 3.53
N SER A 644 -38.73 47.78 4.49
CA SER A 644 -39.87 48.48 5.11
C SER A 644 -39.57 49.98 5.12
N CYS A 645 -40.59 50.83 5.26
CA CYS A 645 -40.41 52.29 5.30
C CYS A 645 -40.15 52.75 6.74
N ALA A 646 -39.01 53.38 6.99
CA ALA A 646 -38.60 53.80 8.34
C ALA A 646 -39.46 54.93 8.93
N PHE A 647 -40.03 55.78 8.07
CA PHE A 647 -40.80 56.96 8.50
C PHE A 647 -42.12 57.11 7.75
N ARG A 648 -43.14 57.58 8.48
CA ARG A 648 -44.47 57.95 7.96
C ARG A 648 -44.85 59.33 8.49
N GLY A 649 -45.48 60.14 7.65
CA GLY A 649 -45.84 61.51 7.99
C GLY A 649 -46.91 62.11 7.10
N THR A 650 -47.27 63.36 7.39
CA THR A 650 -48.25 64.13 6.61
C THR A 650 -47.60 65.35 5.99
N VAL A 651 -47.87 65.60 4.71
CA VAL A 651 -47.32 66.74 4.00
C VAL A 651 -47.96 68.02 4.52
N ARG A 652 -47.16 69.01 4.93
CA ARG A 652 -47.65 70.32 5.38
C ARG A 652 -47.64 71.37 4.27
N LYS A 653 -46.54 71.46 3.53
CA LYS A 653 -46.39 72.37 2.39
C LYS A 653 -45.27 71.91 1.47
N ARG A 654 -45.29 72.41 0.23
CA ARG A 654 -44.27 72.18 -0.78
C ARG A 654 -43.52 73.47 -1.05
N GLU A 655 -42.20 73.40 -1.08
CA GLU A 655 -41.32 74.46 -1.59
C GLU A 655 -40.41 73.86 -2.66
N GLU A 656 -40.56 74.35 -3.89
CA GLU A 656 -39.83 73.86 -5.07
C GLU A 656 -39.89 72.32 -5.24
N LYS A 657 -38.76 71.64 -4.96
CA LYS A 657 -38.54 70.20 -5.11
C LYS A 657 -38.62 69.42 -3.78
N ARG A 658 -38.90 70.09 -2.66
CA ARG A 658 -38.96 69.47 -1.32
C ARG A 658 -40.35 69.65 -0.70
N TYR A 659 -40.70 68.70 0.15
CA TYR A 659 -41.94 68.72 0.94
C TYR A 659 -41.59 68.79 2.41
N LEU A 660 -42.23 69.70 3.13
CA LEU A 660 -42.15 69.75 4.58
C LEU A 660 -43.17 68.75 5.11
N VAL A 661 -42.68 67.64 5.65
CA VAL A 661 -43.50 66.55 6.17
C VAL A 661 -43.43 66.58 7.70
N VAL A 662 -44.57 66.50 8.36
CA VAL A 662 -44.64 66.31 9.82
C VAL A 662 -44.69 64.82 10.09
N ILE A 663 -43.70 64.32 10.83
CA ILE A 663 -43.58 62.89 11.12
C ILE A 663 -44.72 62.46 12.05
N THR A 664 -45.48 61.45 11.64
CA THR A 664 -46.59 60.86 12.41
C THR A 664 -46.23 59.49 12.99
N ALA A 665 -45.29 58.76 12.38
CA ALA A 665 -44.71 57.53 12.94
C ALA A 665 -43.27 57.32 12.45
N ALA A 666 -42.42 56.73 13.28
CA ALA A 666 -41.05 56.35 12.98
C ALA A 666 -40.76 54.97 13.63
N GLU A 667 -40.23 54.00 12.89
CA GLU A 667 -40.00 52.64 13.40
C GLU A 667 -38.88 52.59 14.46
N GLU A 668 -37.80 53.37 14.30
CA GLU A 668 -36.61 53.27 15.15
C GLU A 668 -36.42 54.47 16.12
N GLU A 669 -36.94 55.66 15.81
CA GLU A 669 -36.70 56.88 16.60
C GLU A 669 -37.99 57.67 16.94
N GLY A 670 -38.77 57.16 17.89
CA GLY A 670 -40.05 57.77 18.31
C GLY A 670 -39.98 59.22 18.81
N ARG A 671 -38.79 59.74 19.18
CA ARG A 671 -38.60 61.16 19.56
C ARG A 671 -38.76 62.13 18.39
N GLN A 672 -38.69 61.64 17.15
CA GLN A 672 -38.85 62.45 15.95
C GLN A 672 -40.32 62.69 15.58
N VAL A 673 -41.27 61.97 16.19
CA VAL A 673 -42.71 62.16 15.94
C VAL A 673 -43.13 63.57 16.35
N GLY A 674 -43.83 64.27 15.46
CA GLY A 674 -44.23 65.68 15.63
C GLY A 674 -43.20 66.70 15.12
N THR A 675 -41.98 66.27 14.76
CA THR A 675 -41.01 67.15 14.10
C THR A 675 -41.33 67.32 12.61
N ALA A 676 -40.88 68.44 12.03
CA ALA A 676 -41.10 68.76 10.62
C ALA A 676 -39.78 68.67 9.86
N VAL A 677 -39.74 67.83 8.81
CA VAL A 677 -38.52 67.53 8.04
C VAL A 677 -38.75 67.81 6.55
N TRP A 678 -37.73 68.32 5.88
CA TRP A 678 -37.75 68.56 4.44
C TRP A 678 -37.25 67.35 3.65
N VAL A 679 -38.18 66.62 3.05
CA VAL A 679 -37.91 65.41 2.26
C VAL A 679 -38.03 65.70 0.77
N ARG A 680 -37.20 65.06 -0.07
CA ARG A 680 -37.29 65.26 -1.52
C ARG A 680 -38.44 64.46 -2.10
N ALA A 681 -39.03 64.97 -3.19
CA ALA A 681 -40.12 64.31 -3.89
C ALA A 681 -39.81 62.85 -4.28
N GLN A 682 -38.55 62.55 -4.64
CA GLN A 682 -38.12 61.23 -5.07
C GLN A 682 -38.10 60.19 -3.94
N GLU A 683 -37.95 60.65 -2.70
CA GLU A 683 -37.82 59.81 -1.50
C GLU A 683 -39.19 59.47 -0.89
N LEU A 684 -40.27 60.17 -1.28
CA LEU A 684 -41.62 59.99 -0.73
C LEU A 684 -42.42 58.92 -1.49
N TYR A 685 -43.11 58.06 -0.77
CA TYR A 685 -44.06 57.05 -1.25
C TYR A 685 -45.42 57.30 -0.62
N ASP A 686 -46.48 56.88 -1.30
CA ASP A 686 -47.81 56.89 -0.71
C ASP A 686 -47.89 55.85 0.40
N CYS A 687 -48.62 56.16 1.47
CA CYS A 687 -48.97 55.16 2.48
C CYS A 687 -49.91 54.12 1.84
N PRO A 688 -49.76 52.81 2.11
CA PRO A 688 -50.76 51.82 1.72
C PRO A 688 -52.10 52.17 2.37
N GLU A 689 -53.20 51.99 1.62
CA GLU A 689 -54.57 52.19 2.12
C GLU A 689 -54.92 51.25 3.28
#